data_AF-A0A924DC36-F1
#
_entry.id   AF-A0A924DC36-F1
#
_cell.length_a   1.000
_cell.length_b   1.000
_cell.length_c   1.000
_cell.angle_alpha   90.00
_cell.angle_beta   90.00
_cell.angle_gamma   90.00
#
_symmetry.space_group_name_H-M   'P 1'
#
loop_
_entity.id
_entity.type
_entity.pdbx_description
1 polymer ?
#
loop_
_entity_poly.entity_id
_entity_poly.type
_entity_poly.pdbx_seq_one_letter_code
_entity_poly.pdbx_strand_id
1 'polypeptide(L)'
;MNPNSIKPSRRLFLLCLVPFALLVGAAKTEAQNPYRNIVNQKFRTVSNGVQSANILDVRDAKNTDEVRKLVLARLSAKADAERSSLTREIEFLRRTKRIKPNQQLDLSEVVITRQNGKLQVPDNGERHRAPDSQLTFTVATTGDGAFTVPAAAEIQGLIDLIYPYLRDNVYGRPGWSGNIVVRNLDPNLGKVSEVLGSTLVINGNNVEIYFPTFRAYETRFLAMAQVIAQAFHAKQRIAYDAYEYGMSRAAAVATAQGLRNQLPNGNTVDPSNGFYYTPAYDLLNQPALANNTFTPPTKTNQPFIAANLSGMLIPRLQMSSTAWLKCYIENPNFFKLFNTGSADGLGTAGYYGAFTSNANTANDVTQLRNLAKAAVSTVELDPFDRWYEKQYVLDTSVTPGPKIYVYAQPTFPGTGTNALAAGAALFGIYYRTTLTADGKGDETDLSGLSQVVYWDNTFTNRLFLPSYEELNVTNGFGSVSPVFDSVDTQRIAIDVPLNNEYQRIYFPAKQTDTTTGTTSVVNDFSGVVIGANDGNVRVSFEGGTGDITAPILRGSFGAPGTSLPTAFSRTQIVYTPSSGGPLTFQRNVFVRPDNLTTGVFGVSSLFVLSVPAPVVSLSHTFPAGASMISLPVRPLPQDLAQSLGLNPTTTLLAQYRQDLQTPDKYQRYPQLPSYQPGYSLWGSFAGPLAAANIRGTRTDSEQYVTISTLFGWNQIATPYEQSLNVNTDLQFQYLGGDVVLLNEAISRGWVAAGVIGYTPRTGYQDITGNGLDPVFPANTLEAWKGYWLRVLVTEGLNVSYANPNPVTRAAKSRLTNPTKAAVPPIEANSWRLALTLSDESGQNSVATLGQSAKGSETFTPSLHVAEPPALTRGANLRVRFPHPDWDGGGDFLTDIRKTGTRSVWNIVADTPASDITYTLKWGGLSTLPRGNRLTITDLDSNLSQVMNNSSGMTFRSSRTATTRRFQIVSEPRNASRLRITNINANVPNLPGRAVSSVTIGFELNAVAETSVVIRSNGRIIRRLGGGRAATTGINQMVWDVRDERGVSVPSGTYLIEVTARSSEGDQTRQVTPLVLTR
;
A
#
# COMPACT_ATOMS: atom_id res chain seq x y z
N MET A 1 49.05 -14.53 20.25
CA MET A 1 50.14 -15.52 20.28
C MET A 1 49.54 -16.90 20.40
N ASN A 2 49.90 -17.75 19.44
CA ASN A 2 49.71 -19.19 19.15
C ASN A 2 48.95 -20.19 20.06
N PRO A 3 48.49 -21.33 19.46
CA PRO A 3 47.31 -22.11 19.79
C PRO A 3 47.65 -23.62 20.00
N ASN A 4 46.68 -24.52 19.75
CA ASN A 4 46.76 -25.95 19.39
C ASN A 4 46.43 -26.99 20.47
N SER A 5 45.26 -27.65 20.32
CA SER A 5 45.09 -28.92 19.59
C SER A 5 44.17 -29.94 20.29
N ILE A 6 43.27 -30.55 19.52
CA ILE A 6 43.21 -32.01 19.19
C ILE A 6 41.80 -32.37 18.69
N LYS A 7 41.76 -33.03 17.51
CA LYS A 7 40.59 -33.63 16.85
C LYS A 7 40.27 -35.03 17.42
N PRO A 8 39.05 -35.58 17.21
CA PRO A 8 38.58 -36.82 17.82
C PRO A 8 38.73 -38.07 16.93
N SER A 9 38.78 -39.27 17.53
CA SER A 9 38.65 -40.55 16.83
C SER A 9 37.90 -41.64 17.61
N ARG A 10 36.70 -41.97 17.12
CA ARG A 10 36.14 -43.29 16.75
C ARG A 10 36.13 -44.52 17.70
N ARG A 11 34.94 -45.16 17.66
CA ARG A 11 34.53 -46.57 17.92
C ARG A 11 34.22 -46.89 19.39
N LEU A 12 33.18 -47.64 19.77
CA LEU A 12 32.40 -48.70 19.13
C LEU A 12 31.15 -48.94 20.00
N PHE A 13 29.96 -49.20 19.46
CA PHE A 13 29.02 -50.18 20.04
C PHE A 13 27.98 -50.61 19.00
N LEU A 14 27.90 -51.91 18.80
CA LEU A 14 27.11 -52.60 17.79
C LEU A 14 25.94 -53.33 18.47
N LEU A 15 24.77 -53.23 17.85
CA LEU A 15 23.67 -54.20 17.74
C LEU A 15 23.04 -54.87 19.00
N CYS A 16 21.77 -54.54 19.24
CA CYS A 16 20.70 -55.52 19.40
C CYS A 16 19.52 -55.13 18.50
N LEU A 17 19.23 -55.97 17.51
CA LEU A 17 18.20 -55.82 16.48
C LEU A 17 16.98 -56.65 16.90
N VAL A 18 15.83 -56.00 17.12
CA VAL A 18 14.50 -56.63 17.12
C VAL A 18 13.63 -55.81 16.15
N PRO A 19 12.92 -56.44 15.19
CA PRO A 19 12.39 -55.74 14.02
C PRO A 19 11.03 -55.09 14.32
N PHE A 20 11.01 -53.76 14.43
CA PHE A 20 9.78 -52.96 14.27
C PHE A 20 9.56 -52.72 12.76
N ALA A 21 9.24 -53.78 12.02
CA ALA A 21 8.85 -53.70 10.62
C ALA A 21 7.37 -54.06 10.52
N LEU A 22 6.51 -53.02 10.50
CA LEU A 22 5.18 -52.93 9.85
C LEU A 22 4.38 -51.78 10.47
N LEU A 23 4.67 -50.55 10.06
CA LEU A 23 3.72 -49.40 10.08
C LEU A 23 4.19 -48.21 9.23
N VAL A 24 5.22 -48.38 8.39
CA VAL A 24 5.58 -47.42 7.34
C VAL A 24 4.79 -47.77 6.09
N GLY A 25 3.50 -47.44 6.13
CA GLY A 25 2.56 -47.67 5.04
C GLY A 25 1.42 -46.65 5.11
N ALA A 26 1.52 -45.62 4.26
CA ALA A 26 0.54 -44.57 4.04
C ALA A 26 0.35 -43.52 5.16
N ALA A 27 1.40 -42.75 5.45
CA ALA A 27 1.20 -41.33 5.70
C ALA A 27 1.02 -40.64 4.34
N LYS A 28 -0.19 -40.72 3.76
CA LYS A 28 -0.59 -39.72 2.77
C LYS A 28 -0.49 -38.38 3.51
N THR A 29 0.25 -37.43 2.94
CA THR A 29 0.17 -36.01 3.28
C THR A 29 -1.30 -35.67 3.58
N GLU A 30 -1.62 -35.37 4.84
CA GLU A 30 -2.96 -34.94 5.25
C GLU A 30 -3.37 -33.76 4.36
N ALA A 31 -4.44 -33.94 3.60
CA ALA A 31 -4.89 -32.94 2.65
C ALA A 31 -5.38 -31.71 3.43
N GLN A 32 -4.70 -30.56 3.24
CA GLN A 32 -5.18 -29.27 3.71
C GLN A 32 -6.68 -29.10 3.38
N ASN A 33 -7.48 -28.51 4.28
CA ASN A 33 -8.91 -28.25 4.08
C ASN A 33 -9.18 -27.76 2.63
N PRO A 34 -9.88 -28.50 1.75
CA PRO A 34 -9.95 -28.15 0.32
C PRO A 34 -10.89 -26.97 0.02
N TYR A 35 -11.60 -26.46 1.02
CA TYR A 35 -12.59 -25.42 0.84
C TYR A 35 -11.95 -24.03 0.68
N ARG A 36 -12.54 -23.22 -0.20
CA ARG A 36 -12.05 -21.91 -0.65
C ARG A 36 -13.15 -21.06 -1.25
N ASN A 37 -12.86 -19.79 -1.52
CA ASN A 37 -13.69 -18.96 -2.37
C ASN A 37 -13.55 -19.40 -3.83
N ILE A 38 -14.66 -19.76 -4.48
CA ILE A 38 -14.76 -19.96 -5.94
C ILE A 38 -15.23 -18.69 -6.66
N VAL A 39 -15.91 -17.80 -5.93
CA VAL A 39 -16.16 -16.41 -6.32
C VAL A 39 -15.56 -15.52 -5.24
N ASN A 40 -14.60 -14.67 -5.60
CA ASN A 40 -13.89 -13.81 -4.67
C ASN A 40 -14.21 -12.32 -4.92
N GLN A 41 -15.48 -11.97 -4.74
CA GLN A 41 -15.95 -10.59 -4.84
C GLN A 41 -16.21 -10.02 -3.44
N LYS A 42 -15.80 -8.78 -3.18
CA LYS A 42 -16.01 -8.09 -1.90
C LYS A 42 -17.48 -8.17 -1.47
N PHE A 43 -17.71 -8.60 -0.23
CA PHE A 43 -19.05 -8.77 0.37
C PHE A 43 -20.02 -9.70 -0.40
N ARG A 44 -19.56 -10.48 -1.38
CA ARG A 44 -20.37 -11.34 -2.26
C ARG A 44 -19.63 -12.62 -2.66
N THR A 45 -18.88 -13.18 -1.72
CA THR A 45 -18.11 -14.39 -1.98
C THR A 45 -19.00 -15.62 -2.04
N VAL A 46 -18.55 -16.60 -2.82
CA VAL A 46 -19.14 -17.93 -2.86
C VAL A 46 -18.04 -18.94 -2.61
N SER A 47 -18.28 -19.88 -1.69
CA SER A 47 -17.35 -20.95 -1.35
C SER A 47 -17.78 -22.28 -1.94
N ASN A 48 -16.83 -23.20 -2.15
CA ASN A 48 -17.11 -24.59 -2.47
C ASN A 48 -17.34 -25.49 -1.22
N GLY A 49 -17.34 -24.92 0.00
CA GLY A 49 -17.75 -25.62 1.22
C GLY A 49 -17.32 -24.92 2.51
N VAL A 50 -17.28 -25.65 3.63
CA VAL A 50 -17.13 -25.07 4.97
C VAL A 50 -15.70 -24.62 5.23
N GLN A 51 -15.45 -23.31 5.21
CA GLN A 51 -14.16 -22.73 5.56
C GLN A 51 -14.02 -22.48 7.08
N SER A 52 -15.13 -22.36 7.80
CA SER A 52 -15.20 -22.00 9.22
C SER A 52 -15.01 -23.16 10.21
N ALA A 53 -14.38 -24.25 9.79
CA ALA A 53 -14.17 -25.44 10.62
C ALA A 53 -12.87 -26.15 10.28
N ASN A 54 -12.32 -26.85 11.27
CA ASN A 54 -11.22 -27.78 11.09
C ASN A 54 -11.77 -29.08 10.51
N ILE A 55 -11.44 -29.37 9.25
CA ILE A 55 -11.86 -30.61 8.60
C ILE A 55 -10.83 -31.70 8.91
N LEU A 56 -11.26 -32.78 9.55
CA LEU A 56 -10.41 -33.89 9.95
C LEU A 56 -10.74 -35.15 9.15
N ASP A 57 -9.80 -35.61 8.32
CA ASP A 57 -9.96 -36.87 7.60
C ASP A 57 -9.81 -38.07 8.55
N VAL A 58 -10.80 -38.95 8.55
CA VAL A 58 -10.81 -40.17 9.37
C VAL A 58 -11.00 -41.41 8.52
N ARG A 59 -10.34 -42.51 8.90
CA ARG A 59 -10.47 -43.81 8.22
C ARG A 59 -11.84 -44.43 8.49
N ASP A 60 -12.23 -44.46 9.76
CA ASP A 60 -13.53 -44.94 10.23
C ASP A 60 -14.16 -43.96 11.21
N ALA A 61 -15.22 -43.28 10.77
CA ALA A 61 -15.99 -42.37 11.60
C ALA A 61 -16.69 -43.07 12.78
N LYS A 62 -16.96 -44.38 12.68
CA LYS A 62 -17.62 -45.14 13.75
C LYS A 62 -16.68 -45.46 14.91
N ASN A 63 -15.36 -45.45 14.68
CA ASN A 63 -14.37 -45.64 15.72
C ASN A 63 -14.14 -44.34 16.52
N THR A 64 -15.09 -44.02 17.40
CA THR A 64 -15.10 -42.74 18.12
C THR A 64 -13.87 -42.50 19.01
N ASP A 65 -13.21 -43.56 19.50
CA ASP A 65 -11.96 -43.45 20.27
C ASP A 65 -10.77 -43.01 19.38
N GLU A 66 -10.68 -43.56 18.16
CA GLU A 66 -9.65 -43.15 17.19
C GLU A 66 -9.88 -41.72 16.71
N VAL A 67 -11.15 -41.36 16.42
CA VAL A 67 -11.52 -39.98 16.10
C VAL A 67 -11.11 -39.03 17.23
N ARG A 68 -11.44 -39.35 18.49
CA ARG A 68 -11.05 -38.55 19.67
C ARG A 68 -9.54 -38.33 19.73
N LYS A 69 -8.73 -39.37 19.55
CA LYS A 69 -7.26 -39.26 19.53
C LYS A 69 -6.74 -38.35 18.42
N LEU A 70 -7.28 -38.47 17.22
CA LEU A 70 -6.89 -37.62 16.08
C LEU A 70 -7.29 -36.16 16.30
N VAL A 71 -8.49 -35.91 16.83
CA VAL A 71 -8.94 -34.56 17.18
C VAL A 71 -7.99 -33.94 18.20
N LEU A 72 -7.64 -34.65 19.28
CA LEU A 72 -6.74 -34.15 20.31
C LEU A 72 -5.34 -33.86 19.79
N ALA A 73 -4.79 -34.72 18.94
CA ALA A 73 -3.50 -34.48 18.30
C ALA A 73 -3.53 -33.20 17.45
N ARG A 74 -4.60 -33.00 16.68
CA ARG A 74 -4.78 -31.81 15.84
C ARG A 74 -4.95 -30.54 16.65
N LEU A 75 -5.80 -30.56 17.68
CA LEU A 75 -6.04 -29.41 18.54
C LEU A 75 -4.82 -29.02 19.36
N SER A 76 -4.04 -29.99 19.87
CA SER A 76 -2.81 -29.71 20.61
C SER A 76 -1.80 -28.95 19.73
N ALA A 77 -1.57 -29.44 18.50
CA ALA A 77 -0.67 -28.76 17.55
C ALA A 77 -1.13 -27.33 17.19
N LYS A 78 -2.44 -27.12 17.07
CA LYS A 78 -3.03 -25.81 16.77
C LYS A 78 -2.97 -24.87 17.97
N ALA A 79 -3.31 -25.34 19.17
CA ALA A 79 -3.24 -24.56 20.40
C ALA A 79 -1.80 -24.10 20.72
N ASP A 80 -0.81 -24.95 20.46
CA ASP A 80 0.61 -24.59 20.57
C ASP A 80 1.01 -23.49 19.57
N ALA A 81 0.41 -23.46 18.38
CA ALA A 81 0.64 -22.42 17.36
C ALA A 81 -0.11 -21.10 17.64
N GLU A 82 -1.27 -21.16 18.26
CA GLU A 82 -2.07 -19.98 18.59
C GLU A 82 -1.57 -19.28 19.85
N ARG A 83 -1.36 -20.02 20.94
CA ARG A 83 -0.84 -19.48 22.22
C ARG A 83 0.36 -18.61 22.00
N SER A 84 1.23 -19.17 21.20
CA SER A 84 2.47 -18.60 20.88
C SER A 84 2.30 -17.33 20.05
N SER A 85 1.59 -17.37 18.90
CA SER A 85 1.23 -16.18 18.07
C SER A 85 0.67 -14.99 18.86
N LEU A 86 -0.02 -15.26 19.98
CA LEU A 86 -0.68 -14.26 20.83
C LEU A 86 0.13 -13.87 22.09
N THR A 87 1.28 -14.48 22.35
CA THR A 87 2.00 -14.32 23.63
C THR A 87 2.43 -12.87 23.88
N ARG A 88 3.07 -12.20 22.91
CA ARG A 88 3.52 -10.80 23.05
C ARG A 88 2.35 -9.83 23.29
N GLU A 89 1.26 -10.02 22.55
CA GLU A 89 0.05 -9.22 22.68
C GLU A 89 -0.58 -9.40 24.07
N ILE A 90 -0.78 -10.65 24.50
CA ILE A 90 -1.35 -10.97 25.81
C ILE A 90 -0.44 -10.48 26.95
N GLU A 91 0.88 -10.64 26.85
CA GLU A 91 1.82 -10.11 27.85
C GLU A 91 1.76 -8.60 27.96
N PHE A 92 1.74 -7.88 26.83
CA PHE A 92 1.58 -6.43 26.83
C PHE A 92 0.25 -6.03 27.48
N LEU A 93 -0.84 -6.69 27.08
CA LEU A 93 -2.17 -6.43 27.62
C LEU A 93 -2.21 -6.70 29.14
N ARG A 94 -1.54 -7.75 29.63
CA ARG A 94 -1.38 -7.99 31.08
C ARG A 94 -0.56 -6.90 31.76
N ARG A 95 0.58 -6.49 31.19
CA ARG A 95 1.44 -5.41 31.74
C ARG A 95 0.72 -4.08 31.83
N THR A 96 -0.12 -3.77 30.84
CA THR A 96 -0.97 -2.58 30.81
C THR A 96 -2.30 -2.77 31.54
N LYS A 97 -2.44 -3.85 32.30
CA LYS A 97 -3.62 -4.21 33.11
C LYS A 97 -4.92 -4.32 32.32
N ARG A 98 -4.86 -4.62 31.02
CA ARG A 98 -5.99 -4.79 30.09
C ARG A 98 -6.61 -6.18 30.12
N ILE A 99 -5.87 -7.18 30.60
CA ILE A 99 -6.38 -8.52 30.91
C ILE A 99 -6.08 -8.79 32.38
N LYS A 100 -7.06 -9.33 33.12
CA LYS A 100 -6.85 -9.67 34.55
C LYS A 100 -5.75 -10.73 34.69
N PRO A 101 -4.91 -10.71 35.75
CA PRO A 101 -3.77 -11.64 35.90
C PRO A 101 -4.13 -13.14 35.78
N ASN A 102 -5.37 -13.52 36.13
CA ASN A 102 -5.84 -14.91 36.11
C ASN A 102 -6.87 -15.21 34.99
N GLN A 103 -7.12 -14.24 34.10
CA GLN A 103 -8.09 -14.41 33.02
C GLN A 103 -7.51 -15.21 31.86
N GLN A 104 -8.26 -16.25 31.49
CA GLN A 104 -7.98 -17.10 30.32
C GLN A 104 -8.73 -16.53 29.11
N LEU A 105 -8.08 -16.60 27.94
CA LEU A 105 -8.68 -16.26 26.66
C LEU A 105 -9.38 -17.52 26.10
N ASP A 106 -10.65 -17.40 25.74
CA ASP A 106 -11.40 -18.47 25.06
C ASP A 106 -11.34 -18.32 23.53
N LEU A 107 -10.77 -19.34 22.88
CA LEU A 107 -10.83 -19.53 21.43
C LEU A 107 -11.60 -20.82 21.16
N SER A 108 -12.92 -20.71 21.08
CA SER A 108 -13.74 -21.87 20.74
C SER A 108 -13.51 -22.34 19.31
N GLU A 109 -13.46 -23.67 19.11
CA GLU A 109 -13.12 -24.31 17.84
C GLU A 109 -14.20 -25.30 17.40
N VAL A 110 -14.26 -25.59 16.11
CA VAL A 110 -15.14 -26.63 15.56
C VAL A 110 -14.36 -27.58 14.69
N VAL A 111 -14.57 -28.88 14.91
CA VAL A 111 -13.99 -29.97 14.14
C VAL A 111 -15.10 -30.77 13.47
N ILE A 112 -15.00 -30.95 12.16
CA ILE A 112 -15.92 -31.79 11.39
C ILE A 112 -15.12 -32.92 10.78
N THR A 113 -15.51 -34.15 11.07
CA THR A 113 -14.84 -35.31 10.48
C THR A 113 -15.28 -35.53 9.04
N ARG A 114 -14.37 -36.07 8.22
CA ARG A 114 -14.61 -36.42 6.83
C ARG A 114 -14.16 -37.86 6.59
N GLN A 115 -15.04 -38.66 6.01
CA GLN A 115 -14.75 -40.04 5.64
C GLN A 115 -15.07 -40.23 4.16
N ASN A 116 -14.12 -40.79 3.39
CA ASN A 116 -14.27 -41.01 1.95
C ASN A 116 -14.72 -39.76 1.17
N GLY A 117 -14.19 -38.59 1.55
CA GLY A 117 -14.51 -37.30 0.91
C GLY A 117 -15.85 -36.68 1.34
N LYS A 118 -16.65 -37.35 2.18
CA LYS A 118 -17.94 -36.85 2.67
C LYS A 118 -17.84 -36.39 4.13
N LEU A 119 -18.29 -35.16 4.40
CA LEU A 119 -18.39 -34.65 5.77
C LEU A 119 -19.39 -35.51 6.56
N GLN A 120 -19.02 -35.87 7.78
CA GLN A 120 -19.86 -36.62 8.70
C GLN A 120 -20.62 -35.63 9.56
N VAL A 121 -21.89 -35.41 9.23
CA VAL A 121 -22.76 -34.47 9.93
C VAL A 121 -24.02 -35.18 10.45
N PRO A 122 -24.69 -34.66 11.49
CA PRO A 122 -25.89 -35.27 12.04
C PRO A 122 -26.97 -35.49 10.97
N ASP A 123 -27.62 -36.66 11.01
CA ASP A 123 -28.77 -36.95 10.16
C ASP A 123 -30.07 -36.59 10.91
N ASN A 124 -31.02 -35.96 10.20
CA ASN A 124 -32.35 -35.70 10.76
C ASN A 124 -33.19 -36.94 10.44
N GLY A 125 -33.10 -38.00 11.25
CA GLY A 125 -34.05 -39.12 11.15
C GLY A 125 -35.49 -38.59 11.04
N GLU A 126 -36.28 -39.14 10.11
CA GLU A 126 -37.64 -38.74 9.67
C GLU A 126 -38.01 -37.25 9.84
N ARG A 127 -38.11 -36.48 8.75
CA ARG A 127 -38.77 -35.14 8.61
C ARG A 127 -39.20 -34.42 9.90
N HIS A 128 -38.31 -34.22 10.87
CA HIS A 128 -38.62 -33.40 12.04
C HIS A 128 -38.71 -31.96 11.57
N ARG A 129 -39.85 -31.30 11.82
CA ARG A 129 -39.99 -29.87 11.55
C ARG A 129 -39.20 -29.11 12.63
N ALA A 130 -38.57 -28.00 12.26
CA ALA A 130 -37.83 -27.15 13.20
C ALA A 130 -38.56 -26.73 14.50
N PRO A 131 -39.92 -26.60 14.57
CA PRO A 131 -40.62 -26.31 15.82
C PRO A 131 -40.33 -27.31 16.95
N ASP A 132 -40.10 -28.58 16.61
CA ASP A 132 -39.91 -29.67 17.58
C ASP A 132 -38.43 -29.99 17.84
N SER A 133 -37.51 -29.32 17.13
CA SER A 133 -36.08 -29.59 17.27
C SER A 133 -35.55 -29.21 18.66
N GLN A 134 -34.84 -30.12 19.31
CA GLN A 134 -34.25 -29.91 20.63
C GLN A 134 -32.89 -30.61 20.79
N LEU A 135 -31.98 -29.95 21.49
CA LEU A 135 -30.70 -30.51 21.89
C LEU A 135 -30.79 -30.93 23.35
N THR A 136 -30.25 -32.10 23.64
CA THR A 136 -30.05 -32.60 25.00
C THR A 136 -28.56 -32.69 25.28
N PHE A 137 -28.17 -32.59 26.54
CA PHE A 137 -26.76 -32.57 26.93
C PHE A 137 -26.51 -33.62 27.99
N THR A 138 -25.41 -34.37 27.82
CA THR A 138 -24.94 -35.36 28.78
C THR A 138 -23.52 -35.01 29.21
N VAL A 139 -23.32 -34.60 30.46
CA VAL A 139 -21.97 -34.36 31.00
C VAL A 139 -21.36 -35.67 31.48
N ALA A 140 -20.24 -36.07 30.89
CA ALA A 140 -19.62 -37.37 31.16
C ALA A 140 -19.06 -37.43 32.60
N THR A 141 -19.46 -38.43 33.37
CA THR A 141 -18.94 -38.74 34.72
C THR A 141 -18.15 -40.05 34.78
N THR A 142 -18.09 -40.79 33.68
CA THR A 142 -17.35 -42.05 33.54
C THR A 142 -16.66 -42.14 32.17
N GLY A 143 -15.61 -42.94 32.08
CA GLY A 143 -14.81 -43.13 30.86
C GLY A 143 -13.86 -41.98 30.54
N ASP A 144 -13.29 -42.00 29.33
CA ASP A 144 -12.31 -41.00 28.89
C ASP A 144 -12.91 -39.58 28.86
N GLY A 145 -12.19 -38.63 29.46
CA GLY A 145 -12.64 -37.24 29.58
C GLY A 145 -13.81 -37.03 30.53
N ALA A 146 -14.01 -37.91 31.52
CA ALA A 146 -15.00 -37.71 32.56
C ALA A 146 -14.66 -36.53 33.49
N PHE A 147 -15.67 -35.78 33.87
CA PHE A 147 -15.60 -34.83 34.99
C PHE A 147 -15.79 -35.55 36.32
N THR A 148 -15.28 -34.96 37.40
CA THR A 148 -15.71 -35.35 38.75
C THR A 148 -17.21 -35.08 38.90
N VAL A 149 -17.92 -35.88 39.71
CA VAL A 149 -19.37 -35.71 39.91
C VAL A 149 -19.76 -34.26 40.27
N PRO A 150 -19.04 -33.56 41.18
CA PRO A 150 -19.34 -32.15 41.47
C PRO A 150 -19.12 -31.22 40.26
N ALA A 151 -18.00 -31.37 39.53
CA ALA A 151 -17.72 -30.54 38.36
C ALA A 151 -18.73 -30.79 37.22
N ALA A 152 -19.19 -32.04 37.06
CA ALA A 152 -20.23 -32.39 36.11
C ALA A 152 -21.55 -31.70 36.45
N ALA A 153 -21.92 -31.66 37.74
CA ALA A 153 -23.12 -30.97 38.21
C ALA A 153 -23.03 -29.45 37.98
N GLU A 154 -21.87 -28.83 38.20
CA GLU A 154 -21.66 -27.40 37.90
C GLU A 154 -21.81 -27.10 36.40
N ILE A 155 -21.24 -27.94 35.54
CA ILE A 155 -21.34 -27.76 34.08
C ILE A 155 -22.78 -27.98 33.63
N GLN A 156 -23.46 -28.99 34.16
CA GLN A 156 -24.87 -29.24 33.86
C GLN A 156 -25.74 -28.04 34.27
N GLY A 157 -25.55 -27.51 35.49
CA GLY A 157 -26.28 -26.31 35.94
C GLY A 157 -26.02 -25.08 35.05
N LEU A 158 -24.81 -24.93 34.50
CA LEU A 158 -24.50 -23.87 33.54
C LEU A 158 -25.25 -24.08 32.20
N ILE A 159 -25.31 -25.32 31.71
CA ILE A 159 -26.05 -25.67 30.49
C ILE A 159 -27.54 -25.45 30.67
N ASP A 160 -28.10 -25.89 31.80
CA ASP A 160 -29.53 -25.76 32.12
C ASP A 160 -29.96 -24.29 32.23
N LEU A 161 -29.03 -23.39 32.59
CA LEU A 161 -29.24 -21.95 32.58
C LEU A 161 -29.16 -21.37 31.15
N ILE A 162 -28.13 -21.73 30.38
CA ILE A 162 -27.80 -21.10 29.10
C ILE A 162 -28.68 -21.61 27.95
N TYR A 163 -28.85 -22.92 27.82
CA TYR A 163 -29.50 -23.53 26.65
C TYR A 163 -30.95 -23.08 26.45
N PRO A 164 -31.83 -23.10 27.49
CA PRO A 164 -33.21 -22.63 27.33
C PRO A 164 -33.26 -21.15 26.96
N TYR A 165 -32.39 -20.32 27.56
CA TYR A 165 -32.37 -18.89 27.27
C TYR A 165 -31.95 -18.62 25.82
N LEU A 166 -30.87 -19.26 25.34
CA LEU A 166 -30.45 -19.17 23.95
C LEU A 166 -31.57 -19.61 23.01
N ARG A 167 -32.20 -20.76 23.26
CA ARG A 167 -33.27 -21.33 22.43
C ARG A 167 -34.47 -20.41 22.31
N ASP A 168 -34.97 -19.89 23.43
CA ASP A 168 -36.27 -19.22 23.45
C ASP A 168 -36.17 -17.71 23.23
N ASN A 169 -35.05 -17.09 23.62
CA ASN A 169 -34.92 -15.63 23.63
C ASN A 169 -33.96 -15.07 22.58
N VAL A 170 -32.94 -15.83 22.17
CA VAL A 170 -31.86 -15.28 21.33
C VAL A 170 -31.83 -15.93 19.95
N TYR A 171 -31.68 -17.25 19.85
CA TYR A 171 -31.32 -17.98 18.62
C TYR A 171 -32.47 -18.72 17.93
N GLY A 172 -33.53 -19.07 18.67
CA GLY A 172 -34.63 -19.89 18.15
C GLY A 172 -34.33 -21.38 18.25
N ARG A 173 -35.24 -22.22 17.78
CA ARG A 173 -35.06 -23.67 17.80
C ARG A 173 -33.80 -24.09 17.00
N PRO A 174 -33.07 -25.13 17.45
CA PRO A 174 -31.91 -25.65 16.70
C PRO A 174 -32.35 -26.26 15.36
N GLY A 175 -31.43 -26.31 14.40
CA GLY A 175 -31.69 -26.88 13.06
C GLY A 175 -31.82 -28.42 13.03
N TRP A 176 -31.57 -29.07 14.17
CA TRP A 176 -31.58 -30.53 14.33
C TRP A 176 -31.86 -30.90 15.80
N SER A 177 -32.10 -32.20 16.03
CA SER A 177 -32.26 -32.78 17.36
C SER A 177 -31.20 -33.84 17.64
N GLY A 178 -30.71 -33.89 18.87
CA GLY A 178 -29.78 -34.94 19.30
C GLY A 178 -29.24 -34.73 20.71
N ASN A 179 -28.48 -35.72 21.16
CA ASN A 179 -27.74 -35.62 22.42
C ASN A 179 -26.30 -35.19 22.14
N ILE A 180 -25.81 -34.25 22.94
CA ILE A 180 -24.44 -33.74 22.89
C ILE A 180 -23.72 -34.17 24.17
N VAL A 181 -22.63 -34.92 24.02
CA VAL A 181 -21.84 -35.37 25.16
C VAL A 181 -20.76 -34.34 25.49
N VAL A 182 -20.72 -33.86 26.72
CA VAL A 182 -19.73 -32.89 27.20
C VAL A 182 -18.62 -33.61 27.96
N ARG A 183 -17.36 -33.41 27.55
CA ARG A 183 -16.18 -34.10 28.10
C ARG A 183 -15.06 -33.14 28.46
N ASN A 184 -14.28 -33.49 29.48
CA ASN A 184 -13.04 -32.82 29.89
C ASN A 184 -11.83 -33.42 29.17
N LEU A 185 -11.75 -33.21 27.85
CA LEU A 185 -10.63 -33.69 27.03
C LEU A 185 -9.59 -32.58 26.79
N ASP A 186 -9.32 -31.77 27.80
CA ASP A 186 -8.30 -30.72 27.72
C ASP A 186 -6.88 -31.34 27.66
N PRO A 187 -6.12 -31.13 26.57
CA PRO A 187 -4.75 -31.64 26.48
C PRO A 187 -3.76 -30.96 27.45
N ASN A 188 -4.13 -29.85 28.10
CA ASN A 188 -3.27 -29.01 28.95
C ASN A 188 -3.77 -28.81 30.40
N LEU A 189 -4.61 -29.73 30.90
CA LEU A 189 -5.19 -29.71 32.24
C LEU A 189 -4.20 -29.23 33.33
N GLY A 190 -4.55 -28.15 34.03
CA GLY A 190 -3.84 -27.66 35.22
C GLY A 190 -2.82 -26.53 34.99
N LYS A 191 -2.51 -26.14 33.75
CA LYS A 191 -1.60 -25.02 33.49
C LYS A 191 -2.32 -23.66 33.60
N VAL A 192 -1.85 -22.82 34.51
CA VAL A 192 -2.37 -21.45 34.72
C VAL A 192 -1.77 -20.54 33.64
N SER A 193 -2.58 -19.62 33.09
CA SER A 193 -2.17 -18.51 32.22
C SER A 193 -2.19 -18.72 30.69
N GLU A 194 -2.90 -19.73 30.18
CA GLU A 194 -2.91 -20.11 28.75
C GLU A 194 -4.20 -19.70 27.99
N VAL A 195 -4.12 -19.69 26.65
CA VAL A 195 -5.29 -19.68 25.75
C VAL A 195 -5.95 -21.06 25.84
N LEU A 196 -7.23 -21.08 26.20
CA LEU A 196 -8.06 -22.29 26.27
C LEU A 196 -9.23 -22.14 25.30
N GLY A 197 -9.88 -23.23 24.94
CA GLY A 197 -10.96 -23.19 23.96
C GLY A 197 -11.94 -24.30 24.17
N SER A 198 -13.24 -24.01 24.13
CA SER A 198 -14.24 -25.06 23.99
C SER A 198 -14.29 -25.58 22.55
N THR A 199 -14.33 -26.89 22.34
CA THR A 199 -14.35 -27.46 20.98
C THR A 199 -15.64 -28.22 20.72
N LEU A 200 -16.36 -27.87 19.65
CA LEU A 200 -17.45 -28.70 19.13
C LEU A 200 -16.89 -29.71 18.13
N VAL A 201 -17.12 -31.01 18.37
CA VAL A 201 -16.72 -32.09 17.48
C VAL A 201 -17.95 -32.71 16.86
N ILE A 202 -18.01 -32.68 15.53
CA ILE A 202 -19.11 -33.21 14.72
C ILE A 202 -18.63 -34.46 13.99
N ASN A 203 -19.14 -35.61 14.42
CA ASN A 203 -18.86 -36.92 13.81
C ASN A 203 -20.16 -37.70 13.57
N GLY A 204 -20.88 -37.30 12.51
CA GLY A 204 -22.20 -37.85 12.24
C GLY A 204 -23.16 -37.51 13.38
N ASN A 205 -23.88 -38.50 13.88
CA ASN A 205 -24.77 -38.34 15.05
C ASN A 205 -24.02 -38.31 16.39
N ASN A 206 -22.72 -38.61 16.42
CA ASN A 206 -21.90 -38.46 17.62
C ASN A 206 -21.34 -37.03 17.68
N VAL A 207 -22.07 -36.15 18.37
CA VAL A 207 -21.67 -34.77 18.59
C VAL A 207 -21.17 -34.61 20.02
N GLU A 208 -19.96 -34.09 20.17
CA GLU A 208 -19.32 -33.93 21.47
C GLU A 208 -18.84 -32.47 21.66
N ILE A 209 -18.86 -31.99 22.91
CA ILE A 209 -18.21 -30.74 23.30
C ILE A 209 -17.03 -31.10 24.20
N TYR A 210 -15.81 -30.72 23.78
CA TYR A 210 -14.63 -30.79 24.64
C TYR A 210 -14.53 -29.48 25.39
N PHE A 211 -14.84 -29.52 26.68
CA PHE A 211 -14.97 -28.34 27.51
C PHE A 211 -13.88 -28.35 28.60
N PRO A 212 -12.84 -27.51 28.49
CA PRO A 212 -11.78 -27.49 29.48
C PRO A 212 -12.23 -26.87 30.80
N THR A 213 -11.42 -27.04 31.84
CA THR A 213 -11.71 -26.43 33.15
C THR A 213 -11.26 -24.96 33.17
N PHE A 214 -12.21 -24.05 33.01
CA PHE A 214 -11.97 -22.60 33.11
C PHE A 214 -11.95 -22.12 34.56
N ARG A 215 -10.99 -21.24 34.90
CA ARG A 215 -10.88 -20.65 36.25
C ARG A 215 -11.86 -19.52 36.49
N ALA A 216 -12.07 -18.67 35.49
CA ALA A 216 -12.99 -17.54 35.58
C ALA A 216 -14.40 -17.96 35.16
N TYR A 217 -15.40 -17.68 36.01
CA TYR A 217 -16.81 -17.95 35.69
C TYR A 217 -17.24 -17.29 34.37
N GLU A 218 -16.81 -16.05 34.15
CA GLU A 218 -17.04 -15.28 32.92
C GLU A 218 -16.58 -16.01 31.66
N THR A 219 -15.31 -16.45 31.60
CA THR A 219 -14.77 -17.20 30.46
C THR A 219 -15.54 -18.50 30.26
N ARG A 220 -15.84 -19.21 31.36
CA ARG A 220 -16.62 -20.46 31.33
C ARG A 220 -18.01 -20.27 30.74
N PHE A 221 -18.72 -19.22 31.16
CA PHE A 221 -20.06 -18.89 30.69
C PHE A 221 -20.06 -18.57 29.20
N LEU A 222 -19.16 -17.68 28.76
CA LEU A 222 -19.11 -17.21 27.38
C LEU A 222 -18.71 -18.33 26.40
N ALA A 223 -17.74 -19.16 26.78
CA ALA A 223 -17.33 -20.32 25.99
C ALA A 223 -18.50 -21.31 25.82
N MET A 224 -19.20 -21.63 26.91
CA MET A 224 -20.36 -22.54 26.88
C MET A 224 -21.51 -21.98 26.02
N ALA A 225 -21.85 -20.70 26.17
CA ALA A 225 -22.88 -20.06 25.36
C ALA A 225 -22.53 -20.04 23.88
N GLN A 226 -21.27 -19.75 23.53
CA GLN A 226 -20.82 -19.76 22.14
C GLN A 226 -20.90 -21.16 21.52
N VAL A 227 -20.37 -22.19 22.19
CA VAL A 227 -20.33 -23.55 21.62
C VAL A 227 -21.72 -24.17 21.51
N ILE A 228 -22.63 -23.87 22.44
CA ILE A 228 -24.05 -24.24 22.33
C ILE A 228 -24.68 -23.55 21.11
N ALA A 229 -24.44 -22.25 20.91
CA ALA A 229 -24.95 -21.53 19.75
C ALA A 229 -24.42 -22.12 18.42
N GLN A 230 -23.17 -22.55 18.36
CA GLN A 230 -22.61 -23.26 17.20
C GLN A 230 -23.23 -24.65 16.99
N ALA A 231 -23.53 -25.35 18.09
CA ALA A 231 -24.20 -26.63 18.04
C ALA A 231 -25.62 -26.54 17.46
N PHE A 232 -26.30 -25.39 17.52
CA PHE A 232 -27.64 -25.24 16.91
C PHE A 232 -27.61 -25.41 15.39
N HIS A 233 -26.51 -25.02 14.74
CA HIS A 233 -26.33 -25.22 13.30
C HIS A 233 -25.84 -26.62 12.96
N ALA A 234 -24.84 -27.14 13.69
CA ALA A 234 -24.15 -28.42 13.45
C ALA A 234 -23.93 -28.75 11.96
N LYS A 235 -24.83 -29.54 11.34
CA LYS A 235 -24.77 -29.91 9.92
C LYS A 235 -24.99 -28.75 8.95
N GLN A 236 -25.73 -27.73 9.39
CA GLN A 236 -26.08 -26.54 8.64
C GLN A 236 -25.11 -25.39 8.97
N ARG A 237 -23.87 -25.69 9.38
CA ARG A 237 -22.87 -24.68 9.70
C ARG A 237 -22.64 -23.72 8.53
N ILE A 238 -22.60 -22.42 8.81
CA ILE A 238 -22.31 -21.40 7.80
C ILE A 238 -20.82 -21.42 7.47
N ALA A 239 -20.47 -21.32 6.19
CA ALA A 239 -19.12 -21.58 5.71
C ALA A 239 -18.07 -20.56 6.16
N TYR A 240 -18.46 -19.35 6.58
CA TYR A 240 -17.55 -18.24 6.84
C TYR A 240 -17.46 -17.90 8.33
N ASP A 241 -16.24 -17.68 8.82
CA ASP A 241 -15.97 -17.35 10.23
C ASP A 241 -16.71 -16.09 10.69
N ALA A 242 -16.72 -15.06 9.83
CA ALA A 242 -17.38 -13.80 10.10
C ALA A 242 -18.86 -13.96 10.41
N TYR A 243 -19.54 -14.96 9.83
CA TYR A 243 -20.92 -15.30 10.13
C TYR A 243 -21.01 -16.26 11.31
N GLU A 244 -20.37 -17.41 11.23
CA GLU A 244 -20.58 -18.50 12.18
C GLU A 244 -20.01 -18.18 13.58
N TYR A 245 -18.74 -17.79 13.66
CA TYR A 245 -18.13 -17.34 14.92
C TYR A 245 -18.66 -15.97 15.34
N GLY A 246 -18.86 -15.06 14.40
CA GLY A 246 -19.39 -13.72 14.68
C GLY A 246 -20.77 -13.77 15.34
N MET A 247 -21.74 -14.48 14.73
CA MET A 247 -23.09 -14.57 15.30
C MET A 247 -23.09 -15.33 16.63
N SER A 248 -22.40 -16.47 16.74
CA SER A 248 -22.39 -17.27 17.98
C SER A 248 -21.77 -16.52 19.17
N ARG A 249 -20.73 -15.70 18.94
CA ARG A 249 -20.18 -14.81 19.96
C ARG A 249 -21.14 -13.69 20.32
N ALA A 250 -21.80 -13.07 19.35
CA ALA A 250 -22.81 -12.05 19.60
C ALA A 250 -23.99 -12.61 20.42
N ALA A 251 -24.39 -13.86 20.15
CA ALA A 251 -25.38 -14.60 20.93
C ALA A 251 -24.98 -14.81 22.38
N ALA A 252 -23.71 -15.16 22.61
CA ALA A 252 -23.16 -15.35 23.94
C ALA A 252 -23.20 -14.03 24.73
N VAL A 253 -22.88 -12.90 24.09
CA VAL A 253 -23.00 -11.55 24.67
C VAL A 253 -24.45 -11.22 25.01
N ALA A 254 -25.38 -11.46 24.08
CA ALA A 254 -26.82 -11.23 24.30
C ALA A 254 -27.38 -12.08 25.46
N THR A 255 -26.94 -13.34 25.54
CA THR A 255 -27.31 -14.28 26.60
C THR A 255 -26.76 -13.86 27.96
N ALA A 256 -25.48 -13.46 28.02
CA ALA A 256 -24.86 -12.94 29.23
C ALA A 256 -25.62 -11.72 29.78
N GLN A 257 -26.00 -10.79 28.90
CA GLN A 257 -26.76 -9.61 29.31
C GLN A 257 -28.17 -9.97 29.79
N GLY A 258 -28.85 -10.88 29.09
CA GLY A 258 -30.19 -11.34 29.43
C GLY A 258 -30.28 -12.04 30.79
N LEU A 259 -29.26 -12.86 31.09
CA LEU A 259 -29.17 -13.67 32.30
C LEU A 259 -28.45 -12.98 33.46
N ARG A 260 -27.99 -11.74 33.31
CA ARG A 260 -27.16 -11.04 34.32
C ARG A 260 -27.70 -11.06 35.75
N ASN A 261 -29.03 -11.01 35.91
CA ASN A 261 -29.71 -10.99 37.21
C ASN A 261 -30.06 -12.41 37.72
N GLN A 262 -29.78 -13.44 36.93
CA GLN A 262 -30.04 -14.85 37.21
C GLN A 262 -28.74 -15.65 37.40
N LEU A 263 -27.58 -14.98 37.37
CA LEU A 263 -26.29 -15.63 37.55
C LEU A 263 -26.15 -16.11 39.01
N PRO A 264 -25.72 -17.37 39.24
CA PRO A 264 -25.60 -17.94 40.58
C PRO A 264 -24.51 -17.25 41.39
N ASN A 265 -24.65 -17.25 42.72
CA ASN A 265 -23.63 -16.83 43.69
C ASN A 265 -23.07 -15.41 43.50
N GLY A 266 -23.86 -14.49 42.93
CA GLY A 266 -23.42 -13.12 42.67
C GLY A 266 -22.32 -13.00 41.60
N ASN A 267 -22.12 -14.05 40.79
CA ASN A 267 -21.17 -14.01 39.68
C ASN A 267 -21.56 -12.93 38.67
N THR A 268 -20.57 -12.31 38.05
CA THR A 268 -20.75 -11.36 36.95
C THR A 268 -20.07 -11.87 35.69
N VAL A 269 -20.63 -11.53 34.54
CA VAL A 269 -20.05 -11.81 33.22
C VAL A 269 -19.86 -10.48 32.52
N ASP A 270 -18.62 -10.10 32.23
CA ASP A 270 -18.29 -9.02 31.32
C ASP A 270 -17.71 -9.58 30.01
N PRO A 271 -18.50 -9.56 28.93
CA PRO A 271 -18.05 -10.08 27.64
C PRO A 271 -16.90 -9.27 27.00
N SER A 272 -16.59 -8.06 27.47
CA SER A 272 -15.49 -7.24 26.92
C SER A 272 -14.12 -7.81 27.28
N ASN A 273 -13.97 -8.34 28.49
CA ASN A 273 -12.72 -8.90 28.98
C ASN A 273 -12.24 -10.13 28.19
N GLY A 274 -13.18 -10.86 27.57
CA GLY A 274 -12.92 -12.02 26.73
C GLY A 274 -12.80 -11.71 25.23
N PHE A 275 -12.76 -10.43 24.86
CA PHE A 275 -12.79 -9.96 23.46
C PHE A 275 -14.01 -10.48 22.69
N TYR A 276 -15.16 -10.66 23.36
CA TYR A 276 -16.41 -11.01 22.67
C TYR A 276 -17.07 -9.80 22.03
N TYR A 277 -16.80 -8.59 22.49
CA TYR A 277 -17.19 -7.36 21.81
C TYR A 277 -16.19 -6.23 22.10
N THR A 278 -16.34 -5.09 21.43
CA THR A 278 -15.61 -3.85 21.72
C THR A 278 -16.54 -2.64 21.77
N PRO A 279 -16.37 -1.72 22.74
CA PRO A 279 -17.04 -0.41 22.73
C PRO A 279 -16.38 0.61 21.78
N ALA A 280 -15.22 0.28 21.20
CA ALA A 280 -14.45 1.15 20.30
C ALA A 280 -14.59 0.73 18.82
N TYR A 281 -15.73 0.15 18.45
CA TYR A 281 -15.95 -0.40 17.10
C TYR A 281 -15.67 0.61 15.98
N ASP A 282 -16.14 1.85 16.15
CA ASP A 282 -15.94 2.94 15.19
C ASP A 282 -14.45 3.23 14.91
N LEU A 283 -13.60 3.11 15.93
CA LEU A 283 -12.15 3.32 15.82
C LEU A 283 -11.43 2.15 15.14
N LEU A 284 -11.96 0.94 15.34
CA LEU A 284 -11.31 -0.32 14.98
C LEU A 284 -11.81 -0.91 13.65
N ASN A 285 -12.87 -0.36 13.06
CA ASN A 285 -13.45 -0.85 11.80
C ASN A 285 -12.61 -0.39 10.58
N GLN A 286 -11.67 -1.24 10.18
CA GLN A 286 -10.68 -0.95 9.13
C GLN A 286 -10.71 -2.00 8.01
N PRO A 287 -10.43 -1.63 6.75
CA PRO A 287 -10.43 -2.55 5.60
C PRO A 287 -9.55 -3.80 5.78
N ALA A 288 -8.47 -3.71 6.54
CA ALA A 288 -7.56 -4.82 6.78
C ALA A 288 -8.25 -6.04 7.45
N LEU A 289 -9.38 -5.85 8.14
CA LEU A 289 -10.15 -6.93 8.76
C LEU A 289 -10.60 -8.00 7.76
N ALA A 290 -10.81 -7.65 6.49
CA ALA A 290 -11.34 -8.52 5.45
C ALA A 290 -10.44 -9.74 5.15
N ASN A 291 -11.02 -10.93 5.27
CA ASN A 291 -10.43 -12.20 4.81
C ASN A 291 -11.50 -13.32 4.82
N ASN A 292 -11.27 -14.40 4.07
CA ASN A 292 -12.18 -15.56 4.03
C ASN A 292 -12.19 -16.37 5.35
N THR A 293 -11.09 -16.35 6.10
CA THR A 293 -10.90 -17.06 7.37
C THR A 293 -10.20 -16.17 8.39
N PHE A 294 -10.49 -16.39 9.67
CA PHE A 294 -9.86 -15.66 10.77
C PHE A 294 -8.44 -16.15 11.04
N THR A 295 -8.21 -17.45 10.86
CA THR A 295 -6.90 -18.11 10.98
C THR A 295 -6.44 -18.65 9.62
N PRO A 296 -5.51 -17.97 8.92
CA PRO A 296 -5.08 -18.36 7.57
C PRO A 296 -4.21 -19.64 7.56
N PRO A 297 -4.06 -20.32 6.40
CA PRO A 297 -3.40 -21.63 6.30
C PRO A 297 -1.97 -21.74 6.85
N THR A 298 -1.06 -20.81 6.55
CA THR A 298 0.31 -20.83 7.11
C THR A 298 0.31 -20.73 8.63
N LYS A 299 -0.67 -20.03 9.20
CA LYS A 299 -0.87 -19.92 10.66
C LYS A 299 -1.59 -21.13 11.26
N THR A 300 -2.14 -22.02 10.44
CA THR A 300 -2.94 -23.19 10.86
C THR A 300 -2.13 -24.51 10.88
N ASN A 301 -1.01 -24.58 10.15
CA ASN A 301 -0.29 -25.84 9.87
C ASN A 301 1.24 -25.80 10.12
N GLN A 302 1.80 -24.73 10.67
CA GLN A 302 3.24 -24.66 10.96
C GLN A 302 3.55 -24.94 12.44
N PRO A 303 4.57 -25.77 12.75
CA PRO A 303 5.12 -25.82 14.10
C PRO A 303 5.68 -24.45 14.44
N PHE A 304 5.25 -23.94 15.58
CA PHE A 304 5.43 -22.56 15.92
C PHE A 304 6.88 -22.22 16.33
N ILE A 305 7.36 -21.04 15.92
CA ILE A 305 8.66 -20.49 16.29
C ILE A 305 8.46 -19.19 17.07
N ALA A 306 8.88 -19.18 18.35
CA ALA A 306 8.73 -18.08 19.33
C ALA A 306 9.18 -16.69 18.87
N ALA A 307 9.97 -16.63 17.82
CA ALA A 307 10.47 -15.38 17.26
C ALA A 307 9.42 -14.62 16.42
N ASN A 308 8.41 -15.27 15.82
CA ASN A 308 7.57 -14.65 14.79
C ASN A 308 6.09 -14.60 15.23
N LEU A 309 5.62 -13.43 15.66
CA LEU A 309 4.30 -13.23 16.28
C LEU A 309 3.56 -12.03 15.70
N SER A 310 2.47 -12.28 14.96
CA SER A 310 1.39 -11.33 14.71
C SER A 310 0.10 -12.04 14.30
N GLY A 311 -1.07 -11.43 14.50
CA GLY A 311 -2.33 -12.08 14.21
C GLY A 311 -3.53 -11.15 14.08
N MET A 312 -4.41 -11.47 13.12
CA MET A 312 -5.70 -10.80 12.93
C MET A 312 -6.85 -11.54 13.61
N LEU A 313 -6.57 -12.63 14.35
CA LEU A 313 -7.58 -13.49 14.97
C LEU A 313 -8.45 -12.73 15.98
N ILE A 314 -7.83 -12.08 16.98
CA ILE A 314 -8.55 -11.33 18.02
C ILE A 314 -9.30 -10.13 17.42
N PRO A 315 -8.68 -9.27 16.59
CA PRO A 315 -9.41 -8.20 15.92
C PRO A 315 -10.63 -8.72 15.15
N ARG A 316 -10.49 -9.80 14.38
CA ARG A 316 -11.60 -10.35 13.58
C ARG A 316 -12.71 -10.93 14.46
N LEU A 317 -12.40 -11.73 15.47
CA LEU A 317 -13.39 -12.30 16.40
C LEU A 317 -14.18 -11.22 17.13
N GLN A 318 -13.47 -10.22 17.67
CA GLN A 318 -14.07 -9.14 18.44
C GLN A 318 -14.94 -8.24 17.55
N MET A 319 -14.43 -7.89 16.36
CA MET A 319 -15.15 -7.03 15.43
C MET A 319 -16.35 -7.74 14.80
N SER A 320 -16.24 -9.00 14.37
CA SER A 320 -17.36 -9.71 13.76
C SER A 320 -18.51 -9.91 14.74
N SER A 321 -18.20 -10.26 15.98
CA SER A 321 -19.19 -10.37 17.04
C SER A 321 -19.88 -9.04 17.31
N THR A 322 -19.12 -7.96 17.42
CA THR A 322 -19.68 -6.62 17.64
C THR A 322 -20.57 -6.17 16.46
N ALA A 323 -20.19 -6.49 15.21
CA ALA A 323 -20.99 -6.19 14.03
C ALA A 323 -22.36 -6.86 14.08
N TRP A 324 -22.43 -8.17 14.35
CA TRP A 324 -23.72 -8.88 14.47
C TRP A 324 -24.50 -8.48 15.72
N LEU A 325 -23.82 -8.12 16.80
CA LEU A 325 -24.45 -7.58 18.00
C LEU A 325 -25.20 -6.28 17.68
N LYS A 326 -24.66 -5.41 16.81
CA LYS A 326 -25.38 -4.20 16.36
C LYS A 326 -26.72 -4.52 15.68
N CYS A 327 -26.80 -5.60 14.89
CA CYS A 327 -28.06 -6.08 14.31
C CYS A 327 -29.04 -6.56 15.40
N TYR A 328 -28.55 -7.28 16.41
CA TYR A 328 -29.37 -7.73 17.54
C TYR A 328 -29.89 -6.56 18.39
N ILE A 329 -29.07 -5.53 18.62
CA ILE A 329 -29.49 -4.32 19.35
C ILE A 329 -30.58 -3.57 18.58
N GLU A 330 -30.50 -3.55 17.25
CA GLU A 330 -31.53 -2.96 16.39
C GLU A 330 -32.84 -3.75 16.40
N ASN A 331 -32.73 -5.08 16.33
CA ASN A 331 -33.86 -6.00 16.41
C ASN A 331 -33.50 -7.18 17.33
N PRO A 332 -34.04 -7.22 18.57
CA PRO A 332 -33.75 -8.31 19.52
C PRO A 332 -34.20 -9.70 19.04
N ASN A 333 -35.01 -9.80 17.98
CA ASN A 333 -35.38 -11.06 17.34
C ASN A 333 -34.46 -11.44 16.17
N PHE A 334 -33.39 -10.68 15.90
CA PHE A 334 -32.54 -10.83 14.71
C PHE A 334 -32.09 -12.27 14.47
N PHE A 335 -31.46 -12.93 15.46
CA PHE A 335 -30.97 -14.30 15.25
C PHE A 335 -32.11 -15.32 15.11
N LYS A 336 -33.22 -15.17 15.85
CA LYS A 336 -34.44 -15.99 15.66
C LYS A 336 -34.97 -15.88 14.24
N LEU A 337 -35.10 -14.66 13.72
CA LEU A 337 -35.56 -14.39 12.36
C LEU A 337 -34.56 -14.89 11.31
N PHE A 338 -33.27 -14.68 11.52
CA PHE A 338 -32.24 -15.17 10.60
C PHE A 338 -32.25 -16.71 10.52
N ASN A 339 -32.27 -17.40 11.66
CA ASN A 339 -32.20 -18.86 11.73
C ASN A 339 -33.50 -19.52 11.28
N THR A 340 -34.63 -19.06 11.83
CA THR A 340 -35.93 -19.76 11.74
C THR A 340 -36.92 -19.04 10.83
N GLY A 341 -36.75 -17.75 10.57
CA GLY A 341 -37.69 -16.94 9.80
C GLY A 341 -38.89 -16.45 10.61
N SER A 342 -38.90 -16.66 11.94
CA SER A 342 -39.97 -16.20 12.82
C SER A 342 -39.43 -15.58 14.11
N ALA A 343 -40.14 -14.58 14.63
CA ALA A 343 -39.77 -13.89 15.88
C ALA A 343 -40.00 -14.76 17.14
N ASP A 344 -40.89 -15.75 17.07
CA ASP A 344 -41.08 -16.75 18.14
C ASP A 344 -39.99 -17.84 18.15
N GLY A 345 -39.13 -17.88 17.12
CA GLY A 345 -38.08 -18.89 17.00
C GLY A 345 -38.59 -20.28 16.59
N LEU A 346 -39.85 -20.42 16.16
CA LEU A 346 -40.46 -21.69 15.76
C LEU A 346 -40.63 -21.83 14.23
N GLY A 347 -40.21 -20.83 13.45
CA GLY A 347 -40.36 -20.81 12.00
C GLY A 347 -39.46 -21.82 11.26
N THR A 348 -39.75 -22.01 9.97
CA THR A 348 -38.92 -22.83 9.06
C THR A 348 -38.50 -22.10 7.79
N ALA A 349 -38.77 -20.81 7.67
CA ALA A 349 -38.55 -20.03 6.44
C ALA A 349 -37.22 -19.24 6.42
N GLY A 350 -36.49 -19.24 7.55
CA GLY A 350 -35.18 -18.61 7.66
C GLY A 350 -34.06 -19.46 7.07
N TYR A 351 -32.85 -19.28 7.58
CA TYR A 351 -31.63 -19.96 7.15
C TYR A 351 -31.79 -21.49 7.11
N TYR A 352 -32.40 -22.11 8.12
CA TYR A 352 -32.58 -23.57 8.13
C TYR A 352 -33.45 -24.07 6.97
N GLY A 353 -34.49 -23.32 6.61
CA GLY A 353 -35.35 -23.63 5.46
C GLY A 353 -34.64 -23.44 4.13
N ALA A 354 -33.90 -22.33 4.00
CA ALA A 354 -33.11 -22.03 2.81
C ALA A 354 -32.00 -23.07 2.61
N PHE A 355 -31.29 -23.47 3.67
CA PHE A 355 -30.30 -24.55 3.63
C PHE A 355 -30.91 -25.89 3.23
N THR A 356 -32.06 -26.24 3.81
CA THR A 356 -32.75 -27.50 3.49
C THR A 356 -33.18 -27.55 2.03
N SER A 357 -33.58 -26.41 1.46
CA SER A 357 -33.94 -26.28 0.04
C SER A 357 -32.70 -26.27 -0.87
N ASN A 358 -31.62 -25.63 -0.44
CA ASN A 358 -30.36 -25.53 -1.15
C ASN A 358 -29.19 -25.39 -0.16
N ALA A 359 -28.42 -26.46 0.04
CA ALA A 359 -27.29 -26.48 0.97
C ALA A 359 -26.18 -25.47 0.61
N ASN A 360 -26.13 -25.00 -0.65
CA ASN A 360 -25.19 -23.95 -1.05
C ASN A 360 -25.49 -22.58 -0.40
N THR A 361 -26.67 -22.40 0.21
CA THR A 361 -26.99 -21.19 1.00
C THR A 361 -25.91 -20.92 2.05
N ALA A 362 -25.39 -21.96 2.71
CA ALA A 362 -24.32 -21.84 3.72
C ALA A 362 -23.02 -21.26 3.15
N ASN A 363 -22.81 -21.37 1.84
CA ASN A 363 -21.57 -21.03 1.15
C ASN A 363 -21.66 -19.71 0.36
N ASP A 364 -22.84 -19.10 0.26
CA ASP A 364 -23.12 -17.93 -0.59
C ASP A 364 -23.46 -16.70 0.26
N VAL A 365 -22.52 -15.76 0.35
CA VAL A 365 -22.70 -14.52 1.13
C VAL A 365 -23.86 -13.69 0.61
N THR A 366 -24.19 -13.75 -0.68
CA THR A 366 -25.32 -12.99 -1.23
C THR A 366 -26.64 -13.50 -0.64
N GLN A 367 -26.81 -14.82 -0.53
CA GLN A 367 -28.00 -15.41 0.07
C GLN A 367 -28.04 -15.18 1.59
N LEU A 368 -26.92 -15.37 2.29
CA LEU A 368 -26.82 -15.10 3.73
C LEU A 368 -27.13 -13.64 4.07
N ARG A 369 -26.61 -12.70 3.27
CA ARG A 369 -26.89 -11.27 3.40
C ARG A 369 -28.37 -10.95 3.19
N ASN A 370 -29.03 -11.58 2.22
CA ASN A 370 -30.48 -11.41 2.00
C ASN A 370 -31.30 -11.90 3.19
N LEU A 371 -30.93 -13.03 3.80
CA LEU A 371 -31.57 -13.53 5.03
C LEU A 371 -31.37 -12.57 6.20
N ALA A 372 -30.16 -12.03 6.37
CA ALA A 372 -29.88 -11.04 7.42
C ALA A 372 -30.66 -9.73 7.19
N LYS A 373 -30.76 -9.26 5.94
CA LYS A 373 -31.58 -8.10 5.57
C LYS A 373 -33.07 -8.31 5.85
N ALA A 374 -33.58 -9.54 5.65
CA ALA A 374 -34.95 -9.87 5.98
C ALA A 374 -35.19 -9.87 7.50
N ALA A 375 -34.19 -10.25 8.30
CA ALA A 375 -34.25 -10.18 9.75
C ALA A 375 -34.12 -8.74 10.29
N VAL A 376 -33.40 -7.85 9.61
CA VAL A 376 -33.28 -6.43 9.96
C VAL A 376 -33.03 -5.58 8.72
N SER A 377 -33.98 -4.70 8.38
CA SER A 377 -33.96 -3.93 7.12
C SER A 377 -33.13 -2.65 7.19
N THR A 378 -32.95 -2.10 8.39
CA THR A 378 -32.17 -0.88 8.69
C THR A 378 -31.37 -1.10 9.96
N VAL A 379 -30.11 -0.68 10.02
CA VAL A 379 -29.26 -0.75 11.22
C VAL A 379 -28.56 0.59 11.39
N GLU A 380 -28.60 1.16 12.60
CA GLU A 380 -27.95 2.45 12.90
C GLU A 380 -28.39 3.59 11.94
N LEU A 381 -29.68 3.62 11.62
CA LEU A 381 -30.34 4.55 10.66
C LEU A 381 -29.93 4.39 9.18
N ASP A 382 -29.09 3.41 8.83
CA ASP A 382 -28.73 3.10 7.45
C ASP A 382 -29.54 1.90 6.93
N PRO A 383 -29.94 1.87 5.65
CA PRO A 383 -30.43 0.64 5.02
C PRO A 383 -29.39 -0.48 5.16
N PHE A 384 -29.85 -1.70 5.48
CA PHE A 384 -28.98 -2.82 5.85
C PHE A 384 -27.83 -3.05 4.88
N ASP A 385 -28.09 -3.00 3.58
CA ASP A 385 -27.07 -3.21 2.55
C ASP A 385 -25.92 -2.19 2.60
N ARG A 386 -26.27 -0.92 2.84
CA ARG A 386 -25.30 0.16 2.98
C ARG A 386 -24.54 0.04 4.30
N TRP A 387 -25.23 -0.36 5.37
CA TRP A 387 -24.60 -0.60 6.67
C TRP A 387 -23.62 -1.79 6.59
N TYR A 388 -24.03 -2.90 5.98
CA TYR A 388 -23.24 -4.14 5.86
C TYR A 388 -21.91 -3.90 5.12
N GLU A 389 -21.94 -3.15 4.02
CA GLU A 389 -20.73 -2.82 3.23
C GLU A 389 -19.78 -1.85 3.94
N LYS A 390 -20.21 -1.23 5.04
CA LYS A 390 -19.33 -0.45 5.93
C LYS A 390 -18.65 -1.33 6.98
N GLN A 391 -19.07 -2.58 7.20
CA GLN A 391 -18.52 -3.48 8.22
C GLN A 391 -17.41 -4.34 7.62
N TYR A 392 -16.16 -3.85 7.60
CA TYR A 392 -15.08 -4.51 6.87
C TYR A 392 -14.76 -5.94 7.32
N VAL A 393 -15.07 -6.29 8.57
CA VAL A 393 -14.93 -7.66 9.09
C VAL A 393 -15.91 -8.65 8.45
N LEU A 394 -17.01 -8.17 7.86
CA LEU A 394 -18.01 -9.00 7.16
C LEU A 394 -17.67 -9.20 5.66
N ASP A 395 -16.59 -8.58 5.17
CA ASP A 395 -16.03 -8.88 3.85
C ASP A 395 -15.18 -10.15 3.93
N THR A 396 -15.72 -11.24 3.41
CA THR A 396 -15.06 -12.55 3.39
C THR A 396 -14.23 -12.77 2.12
N SER A 397 -14.00 -11.73 1.32
CA SER A 397 -13.12 -11.79 0.16
C SER A 397 -11.65 -11.69 0.54
N VAL A 398 -10.80 -12.30 -0.29
CA VAL A 398 -9.35 -12.27 -0.15
C VAL A 398 -8.81 -11.18 -1.07
N THR A 399 -8.29 -10.10 -0.48
CA THR A 399 -7.56 -9.06 -1.23
C THR A 399 -6.05 -9.25 -1.04
N PRO A 400 -5.29 -9.64 -2.08
CA PRO A 400 -3.84 -9.82 -1.98
C PRO A 400 -3.08 -8.50 -1.77
N GLY A 401 -1.90 -8.60 -1.17
CA GLY A 401 -1.01 -7.47 -0.91
C GLY A 401 -0.72 -7.29 0.59
N PRO A 402 0.26 -6.44 0.96
CA PRO A 402 0.47 -6.03 2.33
C PRO A 402 -0.70 -5.19 2.85
N LYS A 403 -0.89 -5.22 4.17
CA LYS A 403 -1.94 -4.55 4.91
C LYS A 403 -1.38 -4.14 6.27
N ILE A 404 -1.80 -2.98 6.76
CA ILE A 404 -1.63 -2.59 8.16
C ILE A 404 -2.99 -2.45 8.82
N TYR A 405 -3.13 -3.04 10.01
CA TYR A 405 -4.25 -2.81 10.90
C TYR A 405 -3.72 -2.12 12.16
N VAL A 406 -4.31 -0.99 12.55
CA VAL A 406 -3.92 -0.25 13.75
C VAL A 406 -4.96 -0.49 14.83
N TYR A 407 -4.68 -1.42 15.73
CA TYR A 407 -5.54 -1.66 16.88
C TYR A 407 -5.26 -0.55 17.91
N ALA A 408 -6.24 0.32 18.17
CA ALA A 408 -6.08 1.44 19.10
C ALA A 408 -6.92 1.24 20.38
N GLN A 409 -6.30 1.49 21.54
CA GLN A 409 -6.92 1.43 22.86
C GLN A 409 -6.62 2.70 23.65
N PRO A 410 -7.60 3.39 24.25
CA PRO A 410 -7.31 4.53 25.11
C PRO A 410 -6.50 4.11 26.36
N THR A 411 -5.46 4.87 26.72
CA THR A 411 -4.69 4.73 27.97
C THR A 411 -5.15 5.74 29.00
N PHE A 412 -5.25 5.31 30.26
CA PHE A 412 -5.83 6.11 31.34
C PHE A 412 -4.80 6.42 32.41
N PRO A 413 -4.97 7.56 33.12
CA PRO A 413 -4.17 7.86 34.28
C PRO A 413 -4.29 6.80 35.37
N GLY A 414 -3.16 6.49 36.00
CA GLY A 414 -3.18 5.72 37.25
C GLY A 414 -3.83 6.52 38.38
N THR A 415 -4.29 5.84 39.44
CA THR A 415 -4.75 6.52 40.66
C THR A 415 -3.54 6.91 41.53
N GLY A 416 -3.37 8.20 41.87
CA GLY A 416 -2.32 8.70 42.78
C GLY A 416 -1.61 9.99 42.34
N THR A 417 -0.66 10.49 43.14
CA THR A 417 0.08 11.76 42.92
C THR A 417 1.04 11.78 41.74
N ASN A 418 1.24 10.63 41.06
CA ASN A 418 2.08 10.47 39.86
C ASN A 418 1.26 9.88 38.68
N ALA A 419 -0.01 10.27 38.55
CA ALA A 419 -0.91 9.77 37.51
C ALA A 419 -0.38 10.16 36.10
N LEU A 420 -0.11 9.17 35.25
CA LEU A 420 0.23 9.38 33.83
C LEU A 420 -0.93 10.06 33.12
N ALA A 421 -0.71 10.99 32.20
CA ALA A 421 -1.83 11.58 31.46
C ALA A 421 -2.49 10.56 30.50
N ALA A 422 -3.76 10.79 30.14
CA ALA A 422 -4.48 9.97 29.20
C ALA A 422 -3.84 10.01 27.79
N GLY A 423 -3.95 8.90 27.08
CA GLY A 423 -3.29 8.70 25.78
C GLY A 423 -3.94 7.60 24.95
N ALA A 424 -3.21 7.08 23.98
CA ALA A 424 -3.65 5.96 23.16
C ALA A 424 -2.53 4.93 23.02
N ALA A 425 -2.80 3.66 23.34
CA ALA A 425 -1.96 2.54 22.94
C ALA A 425 -2.34 2.11 21.52
N LEU A 426 -1.37 2.11 20.62
CA LEU A 426 -1.51 1.75 19.22
C LEU A 426 -0.71 0.46 18.96
N PHE A 427 -1.36 -0.53 18.36
CA PHE A 427 -0.72 -1.76 17.92
C PHE A 427 -0.79 -1.85 16.39
N GLY A 428 0.36 -1.83 15.74
CA GLY A 428 0.48 -2.04 14.30
C GLY A 428 0.60 -3.52 14.00
N ILE A 429 -0.41 -4.08 13.35
CA ILE A 429 -0.43 -5.45 12.83
C ILE A 429 -0.14 -5.37 11.33
N TYR A 430 1.07 -5.76 10.91
CA TYR A 430 1.54 -5.65 9.53
C TYR A 430 1.78 -7.02 8.89
N TYR A 431 1.09 -7.30 7.79
CA TYR A 431 1.12 -8.61 7.16
C TYR A 431 0.81 -8.51 5.67
N ARG A 432 1.10 -9.56 4.91
CA ARG A 432 0.76 -9.71 3.50
C ARG A 432 -0.23 -10.83 3.31
N THR A 433 -1.37 -10.52 2.71
CA THR A 433 -2.31 -11.53 2.22
C THR A 433 -1.87 -12.02 0.83
N THR A 434 -1.85 -13.33 0.62
CA THR A 434 -1.60 -13.99 -0.67
C THR A 434 -2.73 -14.95 -1.01
N LEU A 435 -2.95 -15.20 -2.29
CA LEU A 435 -3.75 -16.34 -2.73
C LEU A 435 -2.81 -17.52 -2.95
N THR A 436 -3.03 -18.61 -2.23
CA THR A 436 -2.34 -19.88 -2.45
C THR A 436 -2.66 -20.44 -3.85
N ALA A 437 -1.84 -21.37 -4.35
CA ALA A 437 -2.10 -22.06 -5.63
C ALA A 437 -3.50 -22.72 -5.65
N ASP A 438 -3.98 -23.15 -4.49
CA ASP A 438 -5.30 -23.71 -4.30
C ASP A 438 -6.39 -22.66 -4.06
N GLY A 439 -6.13 -21.35 -4.25
CA GLY A 439 -7.14 -20.28 -4.19
C GLY A 439 -7.61 -19.85 -2.79
N LYS A 440 -6.90 -20.26 -1.72
CA LYS A 440 -7.18 -19.81 -0.34
C LYS A 440 -6.42 -18.54 -0.01
N GLY A 441 -7.03 -17.66 0.78
CA GLY A 441 -6.34 -16.52 1.39
C GLY A 441 -5.41 -16.99 2.50
N ASP A 442 -4.15 -16.58 2.41
CA ASP A 442 -3.11 -16.87 3.39
C ASP A 442 -2.40 -15.58 3.80
N GLU A 443 -1.86 -15.52 5.02
CA GLU A 443 -1.27 -14.30 5.56
C GLU A 443 0.10 -14.54 6.16
N THR A 444 1.07 -13.75 5.71
CA THR A 444 2.46 -13.80 6.15
C THR A 444 2.83 -12.51 6.87
N ASP A 445 3.45 -12.62 8.03
CA ASP A 445 3.81 -11.47 8.85
C ASP A 445 4.98 -10.69 8.22
N LEU A 446 4.93 -9.36 8.32
CA LEU A 446 5.94 -8.48 7.75
C LEU A 446 6.60 -7.63 8.84
N SER A 447 7.80 -7.14 8.58
CA SER A 447 8.47 -6.18 9.47
C SER A 447 8.63 -4.83 8.77
N GLY A 448 8.68 -3.76 9.55
CA GLY A 448 8.84 -2.40 9.04
C GLY A 448 8.78 -1.37 10.16
N LEU A 449 9.35 -0.20 9.91
CA LEU A 449 9.30 0.93 10.84
C LEU A 449 8.27 1.94 10.31
N SER A 450 7.28 2.26 11.14
CA SER A 450 6.38 3.38 10.90
C SER A 450 6.83 4.58 11.71
N GLN A 451 6.89 5.74 11.06
CA GLN A 451 7.10 7.02 11.70
C GLN A 451 5.74 7.70 11.82
N VAL A 452 5.13 7.52 12.99
CA VAL A 452 3.76 7.92 13.29
C VAL A 452 3.66 9.44 13.25
N VAL A 453 2.68 9.96 12.51
CA VAL A 453 2.46 11.39 12.36
C VAL A 453 1.20 11.78 13.12
N TYR A 454 1.36 12.71 14.05
CA TYR A 454 0.26 13.28 14.83
C TYR A 454 -0.10 14.64 14.25
N TRP A 455 -1.36 14.83 13.87
CA TRP A 455 -1.87 16.11 13.39
C TRP A 455 -2.77 16.76 14.42
N ASP A 456 -2.66 18.08 14.53
CA ASP A 456 -3.64 18.89 15.24
C ASP A 456 -5.02 18.84 14.56
N ASN A 457 -6.05 19.37 15.22
CA ASN A 457 -7.41 19.30 14.70
C ASN A 457 -7.57 20.01 13.34
N THR A 458 -6.72 20.99 13.04
CA THR A 458 -6.75 21.79 11.81
C THR A 458 -5.92 21.18 10.69
N PHE A 459 -5.15 20.13 10.96
CA PHE A 459 -4.15 19.55 10.07
C PHE A 459 -3.12 20.56 9.53
N THR A 460 -2.99 21.71 10.19
CA THR A 460 -2.03 22.74 9.80
C THR A 460 -0.69 22.49 10.48
N ASN A 461 -0.71 21.97 11.72
CA ASN A 461 0.50 21.69 12.47
C ASN A 461 0.62 20.19 12.77
N ARG A 462 1.83 19.67 12.55
CA ARG A 462 2.24 18.38 13.12
C ARG A 462 2.51 18.58 14.61
N LEU A 463 1.91 17.73 15.44
CA LEU A 463 2.19 17.66 16.87
C LEU A 463 3.44 16.81 17.07
N PHE A 464 4.48 17.39 17.66
CA PHE A 464 5.74 16.70 17.90
C PHE A 464 5.68 15.95 19.23
N LEU A 465 5.79 14.63 19.18
CA LEU A 465 5.71 13.73 20.33
C LEU A 465 6.93 12.80 20.35
N PRO A 466 8.13 13.31 20.66
CA PRO A 466 9.41 12.66 20.33
C PRO A 466 9.59 11.24 20.89
N SER A 467 8.96 10.90 22.03
CA SER A 467 9.01 9.55 22.62
C SER A 467 8.03 8.55 21.99
N TYR A 468 7.19 9.00 21.04
CA TYR A 468 6.05 8.27 20.53
C TYR A 468 5.95 8.30 18.99
N GLU A 469 6.96 8.81 18.28
CA GLU A 469 6.92 8.89 16.81
C GLU A 469 7.29 7.58 16.11
N GLU A 470 7.78 6.57 16.84
CA GLU A 470 8.24 5.32 16.24
C GLU A 470 7.35 4.12 16.62
N LEU A 471 6.80 3.48 15.60
CA LEU A 471 6.13 2.18 15.71
C LEU A 471 6.96 1.16 14.91
N ASN A 472 7.84 0.46 15.60
CA ASN A 472 8.68 -0.59 15.03
C ASN A 472 7.92 -1.93 15.02
N VAL A 473 7.53 -2.39 13.83
CA VAL A 473 6.86 -3.67 13.63
C VAL A 473 7.89 -4.76 13.35
N THR A 474 7.96 -5.75 14.23
CA THR A 474 8.85 -6.91 14.08
C THR A 474 8.03 -8.20 14.05
N ASN A 475 8.15 -8.93 12.96
CA ASN A 475 7.38 -10.15 12.69
C ASN A 475 5.88 -9.91 12.82
N GLY A 476 5.42 -8.81 12.20
CA GLY A 476 4.04 -8.41 12.04
C GLY A 476 3.42 -7.67 13.21
N PHE A 477 4.08 -7.55 14.36
CA PHE A 477 3.55 -6.80 15.50
C PHE A 477 4.51 -5.70 15.95
N GLY A 478 3.97 -4.51 16.17
CA GLY A 478 4.64 -3.38 16.79
C GLY A 478 3.67 -2.58 17.64
N SER A 479 4.17 -1.83 18.61
CA SER A 479 3.34 -1.02 19.49
C SER A 479 3.99 0.31 19.82
N VAL A 480 3.17 1.36 19.93
CA VAL A 480 3.56 2.66 20.47
C VAL A 480 2.43 3.17 21.36
N SER A 481 2.72 3.96 22.40
CA SER A 481 1.69 4.43 23.35
C SER A 481 1.81 5.92 23.62
N PRO A 482 1.43 6.78 22.66
CA PRO A 482 1.41 8.23 22.86
C PRO A 482 0.58 8.67 24.06
N VAL A 483 1.13 9.66 24.75
CA VAL A 483 0.47 10.43 25.82
C VAL A 483 0.28 11.86 25.30
N PHE A 484 -0.86 12.49 25.63
CA PHE A 484 -1.24 13.79 25.09
C PHE A 484 -1.34 14.89 26.15
N ASP A 485 -0.47 14.88 27.15
CA ASP A 485 -0.40 15.89 28.23
C ASP A 485 -0.02 17.28 27.72
N SER A 486 0.96 17.37 26.82
CA SER A 486 1.46 18.61 26.24
C SER A 486 0.63 19.14 25.07
N VAL A 487 -0.47 18.46 24.73
CA VAL A 487 -1.35 18.80 23.60
C VAL A 487 -2.63 19.45 24.14
N ASP A 488 -3.15 20.46 23.45
CA ASP A 488 -4.45 21.04 23.80
C ASP A 488 -5.60 20.02 23.67
N THR A 489 -6.70 20.23 24.39
CA THR A 489 -7.92 19.42 24.23
C THR A 489 -8.45 19.55 22.79
N GLN A 490 -8.33 18.47 22.01
CA GLN A 490 -8.65 18.48 20.60
C GLN A 490 -8.76 17.07 19.99
N ARG A 491 -9.31 17.00 18.78
CA ARG A 491 -9.20 15.81 17.93
C ARG A 491 -7.77 15.71 17.39
N ILE A 492 -7.09 14.61 17.68
CA ILE A 492 -5.80 14.27 17.06
C ILE A 492 -6.07 13.26 15.95
N ALA A 493 -5.53 13.51 14.76
CA ALA A 493 -5.44 12.50 13.72
C ALA A 493 -4.07 11.85 13.76
N ILE A 494 -4.05 10.52 13.77
CA ILE A 494 -2.83 9.73 13.91
C ILE A 494 -2.68 8.92 12.63
N ASP A 495 -1.65 9.27 11.86
CA ASP A 495 -1.28 8.56 10.65
C ASP A 495 -0.21 7.54 10.99
N VAL A 496 -0.44 6.29 10.60
CA VAL A 496 0.50 5.19 10.72
C VAL A 496 0.93 4.76 9.32
N PRO A 497 1.84 5.51 8.69
CA PRO A 497 2.43 5.13 7.41
C PRO A 497 3.43 4.01 7.62
N LEU A 498 3.32 2.91 6.88
CA LEU A 498 4.27 1.80 6.98
C LEU A 498 4.51 1.19 5.59
N ASN A 499 5.71 1.41 5.06
CA ASN A 499 6.07 1.05 3.68
C ASN A 499 5.10 1.66 2.66
N ASN A 500 4.29 0.88 1.96
CA ASN A 500 3.25 1.38 1.01
C ASN A 500 1.85 1.42 1.64
N GLU A 501 1.72 1.01 2.89
CA GLU A 501 0.44 0.91 3.57
C GLU A 501 0.23 2.13 4.47
N TYR A 502 -1.01 2.56 4.59
CA TYR A 502 -1.37 3.75 5.33
C TYR A 502 -2.68 3.52 6.09
N GLN A 503 -2.67 3.86 7.37
CA GLN A 503 -3.87 3.84 8.20
C GLN A 503 -3.93 5.12 9.04
N ARG A 504 -5.06 5.83 8.97
CA ARG A 504 -5.39 6.96 9.86
C ARG A 504 -6.41 6.51 10.88
N ILE A 505 -6.19 6.88 12.14
CA ILE A 505 -7.17 6.80 13.22
C ILE A 505 -7.34 8.17 13.86
N TYR A 506 -8.42 8.38 14.60
CA TYR A 506 -8.69 9.65 15.27
C TYR A 506 -8.89 9.44 16.76
N PHE A 507 -8.33 10.31 17.58
CA PHE A 507 -8.35 10.18 19.02
C PHE A 507 -8.77 11.50 19.71
N PRO A 508 -9.65 11.46 20.73
CA PRO A 508 -10.13 12.66 21.43
C PRO A 508 -9.20 13.00 22.61
N ALA A 509 -8.12 13.73 22.36
CA ALA A 509 -7.12 14.05 23.38
C ALA A 509 -7.72 14.92 24.51
N LYS A 510 -7.44 14.55 25.76
CA LYS A 510 -7.97 15.18 26.99
C LYS A 510 -9.50 15.20 27.09
N GLN A 511 -10.17 14.29 26.38
CA GLN A 511 -11.63 14.10 26.40
C GLN A 511 -12.03 12.68 26.79
N THR A 512 -11.04 11.81 27.08
CA THR A 512 -11.24 10.47 27.65
C THR A 512 -11.44 10.50 29.16
N ASP A 513 -11.07 11.60 29.79
CA ASP A 513 -11.12 11.81 31.22
C ASP A 513 -11.28 13.31 31.51
N THR A 514 -11.88 13.63 32.65
CA THR A 514 -12.01 14.98 33.20
C THR A 514 -11.15 15.07 34.45
N THR A 515 -10.13 15.92 34.42
CA THR A 515 -9.27 16.16 35.59
C THR A 515 -9.77 17.36 36.40
N THR A 516 -10.03 17.15 37.69
CA THR A 516 -10.36 18.21 38.66
C THR A 516 -9.41 18.13 39.86
N GLY A 517 -8.51 19.11 39.99
CA GLY A 517 -7.47 19.09 41.03
C GLY A 517 -6.46 17.96 40.82
N THR A 518 -6.28 17.09 41.82
CA THR A 518 -5.34 15.93 41.77
C THR A 518 -6.01 14.62 41.36
N THR A 519 -7.31 14.65 41.01
CA THR A 519 -8.12 13.47 40.67
C THR A 519 -8.61 13.56 39.23
N SER A 520 -8.42 12.49 38.46
CA SER A 520 -9.01 12.34 37.14
C SER A 520 -10.16 11.33 37.18
N VAL A 521 -11.31 11.71 36.61
CA VAL A 521 -12.48 10.86 36.44
C VAL A 521 -12.62 10.56 34.96
N VAL A 522 -12.66 9.27 34.64
CA VAL A 522 -12.91 8.80 33.27
C VAL A 522 -14.23 9.36 32.74
N ASN A 523 -14.26 9.78 31.48
CA ASN A 523 -15.50 10.16 30.83
C ASN A 523 -16.31 8.92 30.44
N ASP A 524 -17.63 9.03 30.58
CA ASP A 524 -18.58 7.97 30.26
C ASP A 524 -18.56 7.65 28.78
N PHE A 525 -18.53 8.67 27.94
CA PHE A 525 -18.29 8.56 26.51
C PHE A 525 -17.34 9.64 26.06
N SER A 526 -16.67 9.34 24.95
CA SER A 526 -15.79 10.27 24.27
C SER A 526 -15.95 10.10 22.78
N GLY A 527 -15.46 11.07 22.02
CA GLY A 527 -15.44 10.91 20.59
C GLY A 527 -14.86 12.09 19.87
N VAL A 528 -14.82 11.92 18.56
CA VAL A 528 -14.36 12.94 17.64
C VAL A 528 -15.44 13.16 16.59
N VAL A 529 -15.55 14.41 16.15
CA VAL A 529 -16.28 14.76 14.95
C VAL A 529 -15.24 14.96 13.85
N ILE A 530 -15.32 14.25 12.74
CA ILE A 530 -14.47 14.46 11.55
C ILE A 530 -15.22 15.42 10.62
N GLY A 531 -14.53 16.44 10.08
CA GLY A 531 -15.12 17.46 9.20
C GLY A 531 -15.76 18.66 9.91
N ALA A 532 -15.66 18.73 11.25
CA ALA A 532 -16.01 19.92 12.02
C ALA A 532 -15.12 20.07 13.25
N ASN A 533 -14.99 21.29 13.76
CA ASN A 533 -14.13 21.62 14.88
C ASN A 533 -14.88 22.22 16.10
N ASP A 534 -16.15 22.57 15.94
CA ASP A 534 -16.98 23.21 16.96
C ASP A 534 -18.42 22.68 16.90
N GLY A 535 -19.28 23.20 17.78
CA GLY A 535 -20.67 22.79 17.92
C GLY A 535 -20.93 22.06 19.23
N ASN A 536 -22.01 21.30 19.28
CA ASN A 536 -22.44 20.58 20.47
C ASN A 536 -22.94 19.18 20.09
N VAL A 537 -22.73 18.18 20.95
CA VAL A 537 -23.37 16.87 20.80
C VAL A 537 -24.38 16.66 21.91
N ARG A 538 -25.56 16.16 21.56
CA ARG A 538 -26.54 15.59 22.48
C ARG A 538 -26.56 14.08 22.28
N VAL A 539 -26.20 13.32 23.31
CA VAL A 539 -26.16 11.87 23.31
C VAL A 539 -27.31 11.32 24.16
N SER A 540 -28.13 10.47 23.56
CA SER A 540 -29.27 9.82 24.20
C SER A 540 -29.03 8.31 24.19
N PHE A 541 -28.97 7.70 25.36
CA PHE A 541 -28.86 6.26 25.52
C PHE A 541 -30.25 5.68 25.77
N GLU A 542 -30.72 4.81 24.89
CA GLU A 542 -31.92 4.01 25.15
C GLU A 542 -31.76 3.26 26.49
N GLY A 543 -32.76 3.36 27.35
CA GLY A 543 -32.74 2.82 28.72
C GLY A 543 -32.01 3.68 29.76
N GLY A 544 -31.41 4.80 29.34
CA GLY A 544 -30.81 5.81 30.22
C GLY A 544 -31.85 6.76 30.84
N THR A 545 -31.43 7.58 31.80
CA THR A 545 -32.32 8.49 32.57
C THR A 545 -32.41 9.92 32.00
N GLY A 546 -31.72 10.22 30.90
CA GLY A 546 -31.77 11.51 30.22
C GLY A 546 -30.66 11.69 29.19
N ASP A 547 -30.73 12.78 28.44
CA ASP A 547 -29.70 13.12 27.46
C ASP A 547 -28.47 13.75 28.11
N ILE A 548 -27.29 13.42 27.59
CA ILE A 548 -26.02 14.04 28.01
C ILE A 548 -25.54 14.95 26.88
N THR A 549 -25.21 16.18 27.23
CA THR A 549 -24.73 17.18 26.27
C THR A 549 -23.26 17.46 26.51
N ALA A 550 -22.46 17.50 25.44
CA ALA A 550 -21.03 17.79 25.51
C ALA A 550 -20.63 18.77 24.40
N PRO A 551 -19.94 19.88 24.72
CA PRO A 551 -19.45 20.78 23.70
C PRO A 551 -18.37 20.10 22.86
N ILE A 552 -18.32 20.44 21.58
CA ILE A 552 -17.21 20.03 20.72
C ILE A 552 -16.11 21.07 20.85
N LEU A 553 -14.97 20.64 21.38
CA LEU A 553 -13.76 21.43 21.52
C LEU A 553 -12.74 20.94 20.49
N ARG A 554 -12.49 21.76 19.46
CA ARG A 554 -11.50 21.48 18.40
C ARG A 554 -11.68 20.08 17.81
N GLY A 555 -12.93 19.73 17.50
CA GLY A 555 -13.34 18.47 16.89
C GLY A 555 -13.41 17.27 17.84
N SER A 556 -13.13 17.44 19.13
CA SER A 556 -13.25 16.39 20.15
C SER A 556 -14.35 16.69 21.15
N PHE A 557 -14.93 15.66 21.75
CA PHE A 557 -15.92 15.79 22.82
C PHE A 557 -15.82 14.62 23.79
N GLY A 558 -16.31 14.85 25.00
CA GLY A 558 -16.44 13.85 26.05
C GLY A 558 -17.18 14.44 27.23
N ALA A 559 -17.88 13.60 27.98
CA ALA A 559 -18.54 14.01 29.20
C ALA A 559 -18.60 12.86 30.21
N PRO A 560 -18.50 13.16 31.52
CA PRO A 560 -18.94 12.23 32.55
C PRO A 560 -20.48 12.13 32.51
N GLY A 561 -21.03 11.00 32.93
CA GLY A 561 -22.47 10.78 32.93
C GLY A 561 -22.98 10.09 34.19
N THR A 562 -24.19 10.46 34.59
CA THR A 562 -24.97 9.76 35.62
C THR A 562 -26.20 9.08 35.03
N SER A 563 -26.32 9.08 33.70
CA SER A 563 -27.53 8.71 32.96
C SER A 563 -27.37 7.47 32.07
N LEU A 564 -26.27 6.72 32.23
CA LEU A 564 -25.98 5.54 31.42
C LEU A 564 -26.77 4.30 31.89
N PRO A 565 -27.36 3.52 30.95
CA PRO A 565 -27.87 2.20 31.28
C PRO A 565 -26.72 1.21 31.50
N THR A 566 -26.97 0.13 32.23
CA THR A 566 -26.13 -1.07 32.17
C THR A 566 -26.76 -2.04 31.17
N ALA A 567 -26.78 -1.71 29.87
CA ALA A 567 -27.50 -2.50 28.88
C ALA A 567 -27.04 -2.25 27.44
N PHE A 568 -27.62 -3.02 26.51
CA PHE A 568 -27.65 -2.65 25.10
C PHE A 568 -28.40 -1.33 24.92
N SER A 569 -27.89 -0.47 24.04
CA SER A 569 -28.48 0.82 23.78
C SER A 569 -28.37 1.18 22.29
N ARG A 570 -29.51 1.52 21.67
CA ARG A 570 -29.52 2.29 20.41
C ARG A 570 -29.17 3.73 20.74
N THR A 571 -27.87 4.03 20.79
CA THR A 571 -27.40 5.35 21.24
C THR A 571 -27.58 6.35 20.11
N GLN A 572 -28.49 7.30 20.31
CA GLN A 572 -28.70 8.40 19.38
C GLN A 572 -27.73 9.53 19.71
N ILE A 573 -27.03 10.04 18.69
CA ILE A 573 -26.05 11.11 18.83
C ILE A 573 -26.46 12.21 17.85
N VAL A 574 -26.92 13.34 18.39
CA VAL A 574 -27.28 14.51 17.60
C VAL A 574 -26.15 15.51 17.69
N TYR A 575 -25.43 15.70 16.59
CA TYR A 575 -24.44 16.76 16.43
C TYR A 575 -25.12 18.01 15.90
N THR A 576 -25.00 19.12 16.63
CA THR A 576 -25.47 20.44 16.23
C THR A 576 -24.27 21.33 15.91
N PRO A 577 -24.02 21.68 14.63
CA PRO A 577 -22.92 22.57 14.27
C PRO A 577 -23.17 24.01 14.76
N SER A 578 -22.13 24.83 14.81
CA SER A 578 -22.27 26.28 15.06
C SER A 578 -23.06 27.01 13.96
N SER A 579 -23.04 26.48 12.73
CA SER A 579 -23.83 26.94 11.59
C SER A 579 -24.37 25.76 10.78
N GLY A 580 -25.66 25.77 10.43
CA GLY A 580 -26.32 24.69 9.68
C GLY A 580 -27.33 23.90 10.53
N GLY A 581 -27.89 22.83 9.95
CA GLY A 581 -28.85 21.96 10.62
C GLY A 581 -28.18 20.83 11.42
N PRO A 582 -28.85 20.28 12.45
CA PRO A 582 -28.33 19.16 13.21
C PRO A 582 -28.22 17.89 12.36
N LEU A 583 -27.19 17.07 12.64
CA LEU A 583 -26.98 15.76 12.06
C LEU A 583 -27.22 14.69 13.11
N THR A 584 -28.05 13.70 12.79
CA THR A 584 -28.35 12.58 13.69
C THR A 584 -27.59 11.34 13.26
N PHE A 585 -26.89 10.74 14.21
CA PHE A 585 -26.23 9.46 14.09
C PHE A 585 -26.87 8.49 15.10
N GLN A 586 -26.77 7.20 14.82
CA GLN A 586 -27.04 6.16 15.80
C GLN A 586 -25.83 5.24 15.88
N ARG A 587 -25.48 4.83 17.09
CA ARG A 587 -24.49 3.80 17.37
C ARG A 587 -25.09 2.78 18.31
N ASN A 588 -25.26 1.58 17.81
CA ASN A 588 -25.71 0.46 18.62
C ASN A 588 -24.49 -0.01 19.42
N VAL A 589 -24.55 0.18 20.74
CA VAL A 589 -23.44 -0.09 21.66
C VAL A 589 -23.94 -0.82 22.89
N PHE A 590 -23.02 -1.48 23.58
CA PHE A 590 -23.25 -2.02 24.90
C PHE A 590 -22.60 -1.10 25.93
N VAL A 591 -23.40 -0.63 26.89
CA VAL A 591 -23.01 0.37 27.89
C VAL A 591 -22.93 -0.29 29.27
N ARG A 592 -21.85 -0.02 30.00
CA ARG A 592 -21.59 -0.60 31.33
C ARG A 592 -20.86 0.39 32.25
N PRO A 593 -21.53 0.97 33.28
CA PRO A 593 -20.93 1.99 34.15
C PRO A 593 -19.86 1.49 35.14
N ASP A 594 -19.92 0.22 35.58
CA ASP A 594 -18.95 -0.40 36.52
C ASP A 594 -17.53 -0.55 35.95
N ASN A 595 -17.39 -0.52 34.62
CA ASN A 595 -16.10 -0.48 33.93
C ASN A 595 -15.37 0.86 34.05
N LEU A 596 -16.01 1.91 34.60
CA LEU A 596 -15.44 3.25 34.74
C LEU A 596 -14.69 3.44 36.08
N THR A 597 -14.95 2.59 37.08
CA THR A 597 -14.43 2.76 38.46
C THR A 597 -13.31 1.80 38.86
N THR A 598 -13.11 0.68 38.14
CA THR A 598 -12.10 -0.33 38.49
C THR A 598 -10.74 -0.15 37.80
N GLY A 599 -10.59 0.89 36.98
CA GLY A 599 -9.34 1.23 36.27
C GLY A 599 -8.99 0.28 35.12
N VAL A 600 -9.87 -0.66 34.80
CA VAL A 600 -9.78 -1.53 33.62
C VAL A 600 -10.93 -1.11 32.70
N PHE A 601 -10.62 -0.73 31.45
CA PHE A 601 -11.59 -0.35 30.38
C PHE A 601 -12.18 1.09 30.36
N GLY A 602 -11.54 2.07 30.99
CA GLY A 602 -12.08 3.43 31.21
C GLY A 602 -12.49 4.36 30.04
N VAL A 603 -13.34 3.96 29.10
CA VAL A 603 -14.40 4.81 28.47
C VAL A 603 -15.49 3.84 28.01
N SER A 604 -16.78 4.11 28.27
CA SER A 604 -17.85 3.15 27.92
C SER A 604 -18.15 3.08 26.41
N SER A 605 -17.83 4.12 25.64
CA SER A 605 -17.90 4.15 24.16
C SER A 605 -17.03 5.27 23.57
N LEU A 606 -16.30 4.97 22.49
CA LEU A 606 -15.57 5.97 21.71
C LEU A 606 -16.22 6.12 20.34
N PHE A 607 -16.84 7.28 20.11
CA PHE A 607 -17.57 7.56 18.88
C PHE A 607 -16.69 8.28 17.85
N VAL A 608 -16.76 7.83 16.59
CA VAL A 608 -16.18 8.55 15.46
C VAL A 608 -17.34 9.02 14.58
N LEU A 609 -17.66 10.31 14.71
CA LEU A 609 -18.73 10.95 13.98
C LEU A 609 -18.16 11.61 12.73
N SER A 610 -18.22 10.92 11.60
CA SER A 610 -17.92 11.58 10.33
C SER A 610 -19.09 12.47 9.95
N VAL A 611 -18.93 13.78 10.09
CA VAL A 611 -19.81 14.73 9.41
C VAL A 611 -19.56 14.50 7.93
N PRO A 612 -20.57 14.02 7.18
CA PRO A 612 -20.34 13.68 5.79
C PRO A 612 -19.87 14.97 5.10
N ALA A 613 -18.63 14.96 4.60
CA ALA A 613 -18.34 15.76 3.44
C ALA A 613 -19.43 15.42 2.42
N PRO A 614 -20.04 16.42 1.75
CA PRO A 614 -21.13 16.18 0.82
C PRO A 614 -20.77 14.99 -0.06
N VAL A 615 -21.62 13.95 -0.08
CA VAL A 615 -21.45 12.87 -1.06
C VAL A 615 -21.57 13.53 -2.41
N VAL A 616 -20.45 13.60 -3.12
CA VAL A 616 -20.41 14.20 -4.44
C VAL A 616 -20.57 13.12 -5.48
N SER A 617 -21.26 13.48 -6.55
CA SER A 617 -21.30 12.71 -7.77
C SER A 617 -20.40 13.45 -8.74
N LEU A 618 -19.23 12.89 -9.03
CA LEU A 618 -18.31 13.45 -10.01
C LEU A 618 -18.44 12.68 -11.32
N SER A 619 -18.15 13.36 -12.42
CA SER A 619 -18.09 12.76 -13.74
C SER A 619 -16.80 13.16 -14.41
N HIS A 620 -16.16 12.20 -15.07
CA HIS A 620 -14.95 12.45 -15.83
C HIS A 620 -14.91 11.55 -17.06
N THR A 621 -14.33 12.05 -18.15
CA THR A 621 -14.11 11.26 -19.36
C THR A 621 -12.65 10.89 -19.46
N PHE A 622 -12.34 9.62 -19.21
CA PHE A 622 -10.99 9.10 -19.41
C PHE A 622 -10.74 8.82 -20.89
N PRO A 623 -9.52 9.06 -21.40
CA PRO A 623 -9.18 8.79 -22.79
C PRO A 623 -9.19 7.28 -23.10
N ALA A 624 -9.34 6.94 -24.38
CA ALA A 624 -9.17 5.57 -24.84
C ALA A 624 -7.72 5.09 -24.71
N GLY A 625 -7.53 3.77 -24.62
CA GLY A 625 -6.22 3.15 -24.47
C GLY A 625 -5.70 3.19 -23.03
N ALA A 626 -4.43 2.83 -22.87
CA ALA A 626 -3.78 2.81 -21.56
C ALA A 626 -3.45 4.23 -21.08
N SER A 627 -3.88 4.60 -19.89
CA SER A 627 -3.57 5.89 -19.26
C SER A 627 -3.40 5.73 -17.75
N MET A 628 -2.58 6.58 -17.15
CA MET A 628 -2.53 6.69 -15.69
C MET A 628 -3.64 7.61 -15.20
N ILE A 629 -4.49 7.07 -14.35
CA ILE A 629 -5.69 7.73 -13.84
C ILE A 629 -5.66 7.82 -12.31
N SER A 630 -6.46 8.74 -11.80
CA SER A 630 -6.74 8.88 -10.37
C SER A 630 -8.19 9.28 -10.15
N LEU A 631 -8.67 9.11 -8.92
CA LEU A 631 -9.95 9.63 -8.45
C LEU A 631 -9.69 10.65 -7.32
N PRO A 632 -10.23 11.88 -7.41
CA PRO A 632 -10.10 12.91 -6.38
C PRO A 632 -11.05 12.72 -5.19
N VAL A 633 -11.69 11.55 -5.13
CA VAL A 633 -12.65 11.15 -4.10
C VAL A 633 -12.34 9.73 -3.67
N ARG A 634 -12.68 9.40 -2.43
CA ARG A 634 -12.77 8.00 -2.02
C ARG A 634 -14.11 7.45 -2.50
N PRO A 635 -14.15 6.50 -3.45
CA PRO A 635 -15.41 5.95 -3.95
C PRO A 635 -16.21 5.29 -2.84
N LEU A 636 -17.54 5.40 -2.91
CA LEU A 636 -18.43 4.69 -1.99
C LEU A 636 -18.42 3.18 -2.24
N PRO A 637 -18.51 2.68 -3.50
CA PRO A 637 -18.33 1.26 -3.76
C PRO A 637 -16.86 0.87 -3.57
N GLN A 638 -16.62 -0.26 -2.92
CA GLN A 638 -15.27 -0.80 -2.74
C GLN A 638 -14.72 -1.48 -4.00
N ASP A 639 -15.59 -1.76 -4.98
CA ASP A 639 -15.24 -2.27 -6.30
C ASP A 639 -15.03 -1.08 -7.26
N LEU A 640 -13.79 -0.97 -7.77
CA LEU A 640 -13.40 0.13 -8.64
C LEU A 640 -14.04 0.05 -10.03
N ALA A 641 -14.33 -1.16 -10.53
CA ALA A 641 -15.03 -1.34 -11.80
C ALA A 641 -16.45 -0.77 -11.69
N GLN A 642 -17.17 -1.14 -10.62
CA GLN A 642 -18.50 -0.61 -10.35
C GLN A 642 -18.47 0.92 -10.14
N SER A 643 -17.46 1.43 -9.43
CA SER A 643 -17.30 2.87 -9.20
C SER A 643 -17.10 3.68 -10.49
N LEU A 644 -16.47 3.07 -11.50
CA LEU A 644 -16.22 3.66 -12.81
C LEU A 644 -17.33 3.35 -13.85
N GLY A 645 -18.36 2.58 -13.46
CA GLY A 645 -19.41 2.13 -14.37
C GLY A 645 -18.94 1.08 -15.39
N LEU A 646 -17.88 0.34 -15.09
CA LEU A 646 -17.29 -0.69 -15.94
C LEU A 646 -17.87 -2.08 -15.66
N ASN A 647 -17.79 -2.96 -16.65
CA ASN A 647 -18.11 -4.38 -16.48
C ASN A 647 -16.94 -5.08 -15.74
N PRO A 648 -17.17 -5.66 -14.54
CA PRO A 648 -16.14 -6.38 -13.79
C PRO A 648 -15.41 -7.48 -14.55
N THR A 649 -16.01 -8.11 -15.57
CA THR A 649 -15.37 -9.25 -16.26
C THR A 649 -14.39 -8.84 -17.36
N THR A 650 -14.48 -7.60 -17.85
CA THR A 650 -13.63 -7.07 -18.92
C THR A 650 -12.80 -5.87 -18.49
N THR A 651 -12.86 -5.51 -17.20
CA THR A 651 -12.16 -4.35 -16.65
C THR A 651 -10.64 -4.57 -16.63
N LEU A 652 -9.90 -3.62 -17.21
CA LEU A 652 -8.44 -3.60 -17.23
C LEU A 652 -7.92 -2.44 -16.40
N LEU A 653 -7.63 -2.73 -15.13
CA LEU A 653 -6.98 -1.80 -14.20
C LEU A 653 -5.74 -2.46 -13.60
N ALA A 654 -4.66 -1.69 -13.40
CA ALA A 654 -3.42 -2.20 -12.83
C ALA A 654 -2.69 -1.14 -11.99
N GLN A 655 -2.07 -1.55 -10.89
CA GLN A 655 -1.25 -0.68 -10.05
C GLN A 655 0.16 -1.29 -9.93
N TYR A 656 1.18 -0.46 -10.07
CA TYR A 656 2.55 -0.88 -9.85
C TYR A 656 2.85 -1.02 -8.37
N ARG A 657 3.56 -2.08 -8.03
CA ARG A 657 3.90 -2.48 -6.67
C ARG A 657 5.36 -2.88 -6.62
N GLN A 658 6.22 -1.99 -6.10
CA GLN A 658 7.65 -2.26 -6.00
C GLN A 658 7.95 -3.55 -5.22
N ASP A 659 7.12 -3.85 -4.22
CA ASP A 659 7.28 -4.95 -3.26
C ASP A 659 6.89 -6.34 -3.79
N LEU A 660 6.43 -6.43 -5.05
CA LEU A 660 6.21 -7.71 -5.71
C LEU A 660 7.56 -8.36 -6.05
N GLN A 661 7.65 -9.65 -5.72
CA GLN A 661 8.83 -10.50 -5.95
C GLN A 661 8.89 -11.04 -7.41
N THR A 662 7.87 -10.74 -8.21
CA THR A 662 7.79 -11.16 -9.62
C THR A 662 8.46 -10.13 -10.54
N PRO A 663 9.01 -10.55 -11.70
CA PRO A 663 9.54 -9.62 -12.70
C PRO A 663 8.49 -8.62 -13.19
N ASP A 664 7.24 -9.08 -13.29
CA ASP A 664 6.09 -8.23 -13.53
C ASP A 664 5.59 -7.66 -12.21
N LYS A 665 5.83 -6.36 -11.98
CA LYS A 665 5.50 -5.65 -10.75
C LYS A 665 4.12 -4.97 -10.78
N TYR A 666 3.21 -5.38 -11.68
CA TYR A 666 1.85 -4.85 -11.72
C TYR A 666 0.84 -5.79 -11.08
N GLN A 667 0.22 -5.33 -9.99
CA GLN A 667 -0.99 -5.93 -9.43
C GLN A 667 -2.20 -5.51 -10.28
N ARG A 668 -3.11 -6.43 -10.59
CA ARG A 668 -4.19 -6.20 -11.56
C ARG A 668 -5.56 -6.47 -10.95
N TYR A 669 -6.57 -5.76 -11.43
CA TYR A 669 -7.97 -6.00 -11.08
C TYR A 669 -8.39 -7.43 -11.46
N PRO A 670 -9.23 -8.14 -10.66
CA PRO A 670 -9.95 -7.68 -9.47
C PRO A 670 -9.15 -7.73 -8.17
N GLN A 671 -7.86 -8.09 -8.21
CA GLN A 671 -7.03 -8.25 -7.02
C GLN A 671 -6.48 -6.93 -6.49
N LEU A 672 -6.91 -5.77 -6.99
CA LEU A 672 -6.44 -4.47 -6.51
C LEU A 672 -6.96 -4.18 -5.09
N PRO A 673 -6.16 -3.50 -4.25
CA PRO A 673 -6.66 -2.95 -2.99
C PRO A 673 -7.74 -1.90 -3.25
N SER A 674 -8.48 -1.53 -2.20
CA SER A 674 -9.40 -0.39 -2.28
C SER A 674 -8.65 0.88 -2.66
N TYR A 675 -9.19 1.63 -3.62
CA TYR A 675 -8.57 2.88 -4.06
C TYR A 675 -8.53 3.92 -2.92
N GLN A 676 -7.39 4.58 -2.78
CA GLN A 676 -7.20 5.69 -1.85
C GLN A 676 -6.74 6.94 -2.63
N PRO A 677 -7.36 8.12 -2.38
CA PRO A 677 -6.88 9.38 -2.93
C PRO A 677 -5.40 9.62 -2.59
N GLY A 678 -4.64 10.18 -3.53
CA GLY A 678 -3.20 10.41 -3.40
C GLY A 678 -2.36 9.40 -4.19
N TYR A 679 -2.90 8.19 -4.42
CA TYR A 679 -2.30 7.21 -5.32
C TYR A 679 -2.90 7.29 -6.73
N SER A 680 -2.18 6.77 -7.72
CA SER A 680 -2.73 6.53 -9.06
C SER A 680 -2.62 5.07 -9.48
N LEU A 681 -3.32 4.73 -10.56
CA LEU A 681 -3.27 3.42 -11.21
C LEU A 681 -3.37 3.56 -12.72
N TRP A 682 -3.12 2.49 -13.45
CA TRP A 682 -3.37 2.38 -14.87
C TRP A 682 -4.80 1.92 -15.15
N GLY A 683 -5.47 2.60 -16.08
CA GLY A 683 -6.68 2.11 -16.73
C GLY A 683 -6.44 1.93 -18.23
N SER A 684 -7.01 0.88 -18.82
CA SER A 684 -7.00 0.66 -20.26
C SER A 684 -8.41 0.48 -20.80
N PHE A 685 -8.88 1.45 -21.57
CA PHE A 685 -10.27 1.50 -22.04
C PHE A 685 -10.38 1.30 -23.55
N ALA A 686 -11.34 0.48 -24.00
CA ALA A 686 -11.52 0.18 -25.42
C ALA A 686 -11.93 1.42 -26.26
N GLY A 687 -12.60 2.38 -25.62
CA GLY A 687 -12.90 3.71 -26.13
C GLY A 687 -12.87 4.72 -24.98
N PRO A 688 -13.10 6.03 -25.25
CA PRO A 688 -13.18 7.01 -24.19
C PRO A 688 -14.24 6.60 -23.15
N LEU A 689 -13.85 6.51 -21.89
CA LEU A 689 -14.75 6.10 -20.81
C LEU A 689 -15.37 7.34 -20.18
N ALA A 690 -16.65 7.58 -20.47
CA ALA A 690 -17.46 8.55 -19.74
C ALA A 690 -17.90 7.95 -18.41
N ALA A 691 -17.04 8.01 -17.40
CA ALA A 691 -17.35 7.54 -16.05
C ALA A 691 -18.29 8.57 -15.39
N ALA A 692 -19.58 8.34 -15.55
CA ALA A 692 -20.62 9.18 -14.98
C ALA A 692 -20.99 8.72 -13.57
N ASN A 693 -21.28 9.67 -12.69
CA ASN A 693 -21.77 9.42 -11.34
C ASN A 693 -20.81 8.60 -10.46
N ILE A 694 -19.53 8.95 -10.50
CA ILE A 694 -18.56 8.46 -9.53
C ILE A 694 -18.95 9.06 -8.17
N ARG A 695 -19.69 8.27 -7.39
CA ARG A 695 -20.14 8.66 -6.05
C ARG A 695 -19.05 8.39 -5.06
N GLY A 696 -18.61 9.44 -4.37
CA GLY A 696 -17.55 9.35 -3.39
C GLY A 696 -17.69 10.39 -2.29
N THR A 697 -16.86 10.23 -1.28
CA THR A 697 -16.61 11.28 -0.30
C THR A 697 -15.35 12.01 -0.71
N ARG A 698 -15.40 13.35 -0.69
CA ARG A 698 -14.19 14.17 -0.82
C ARG A 698 -13.25 13.84 0.33
N THR A 699 -11.97 13.76 0.04
CA THR A 699 -10.97 13.80 1.11
C THR A 699 -11.15 15.13 1.83
N ASP A 700 -11.23 15.11 3.16
CA ASP A 700 -11.63 16.26 3.98
C ASP A 700 -10.92 17.54 3.51
N SER A 701 -11.71 18.53 3.09
CA SER A 701 -11.25 19.78 2.48
C SER A 701 -10.53 20.72 3.45
N GLU A 702 -10.34 20.30 4.70
CA GLU A 702 -9.48 20.96 5.69
C GLU A 702 -8.12 20.28 5.86
N GLN A 703 -7.92 19.05 5.35
CA GLN A 703 -6.78 18.21 5.74
C GLN A 703 -5.71 18.06 4.65
N TYR A 704 -4.47 17.88 5.09
CA TYR A 704 -3.44 17.23 4.27
C TYR A 704 -3.81 15.76 4.06
N VAL A 705 -3.55 15.28 2.86
CA VAL A 705 -3.59 13.85 2.56
C VAL A 705 -2.17 13.34 2.55
N THR A 706 -1.88 12.35 3.36
CA THR A 706 -0.54 11.74 3.40
C THR A 706 -0.63 10.35 2.81
N ILE A 707 0.33 10.01 1.95
CA ILE A 707 0.56 8.66 1.46
C ILE A 707 1.95 8.19 1.86
N SER A 708 2.12 6.87 1.89
CA SER A 708 3.40 6.23 2.12
C SER A 708 3.93 5.69 0.81
N THR A 709 5.23 5.81 0.60
CA THR A 709 5.89 5.38 -0.63
C THR A 709 6.95 4.35 -0.31
N LEU A 710 7.20 3.44 -1.25
CA LEU A 710 8.29 2.46 -1.19
C LEU A 710 9.58 3.03 -1.77
N PHE A 711 10.71 2.41 -1.48
CA PHE A 711 11.92 2.54 -2.31
C PHE A 711 11.59 2.31 -3.80
N GLY A 712 12.24 3.01 -4.72
CA GLY A 712 12.01 2.85 -6.15
C GLY A 712 10.76 3.58 -6.65
N TRP A 713 10.00 2.95 -7.55
CA TRP A 713 8.94 3.61 -8.30
C TRP A 713 7.59 3.57 -7.59
N ASN A 714 6.94 4.73 -7.48
CA ASN A 714 5.64 4.91 -6.86
C ASN A 714 4.68 5.66 -7.78
N GLN A 715 3.40 5.27 -7.75
CA GLN A 715 2.33 5.91 -8.51
C GLN A 715 1.55 6.87 -7.61
N ILE A 716 1.68 8.17 -7.87
CA ILE A 716 1.09 9.27 -7.10
C ILE A 716 0.07 10.05 -7.92
N ALA A 717 -0.80 10.80 -7.26
CA ALA A 717 -1.74 11.74 -7.89
C ALA A 717 -2.21 12.80 -6.89
N THR A 718 -2.84 13.87 -7.39
CA THR A 718 -3.56 14.78 -6.51
C THR A 718 -4.78 14.05 -5.90
N PRO A 719 -4.99 14.14 -4.58
CA PRO A 719 -6.16 13.58 -3.90
C PRO A 719 -7.39 14.51 -3.96
N TYR A 720 -7.29 15.65 -4.68
CA TYR A 720 -8.31 16.70 -4.74
C TYR A 720 -8.77 16.96 -6.19
N GLU A 721 -9.92 17.60 -6.35
CA GLU A 721 -10.46 18.00 -7.67
C GLU A 721 -9.66 19.13 -8.32
N GLN A 722 -8.82 19.81 -7.53
CA GLN A 722 -7.93 20.87 -7.96
C GLN A 722 -6.51 20.35 -8.21
N SER A 723 -5.83 21.01 -9.14
CA SER A 723 -4.43 20.74 -9.42
C SER A 723 -3.52 21.24 -8.28
N LEU A 724 -2.42 20.51 -8.06
CA LEU A 724 -1.39 20.85 -7.06
C LEU A 724 -0.05 21.14 -7.74
N ASN A 725 0.70 22.10 -7.21
CA ASN A 725 2.07 22.35 -7.67
C ASN A 725 3.07 21.47 -6.89
N VAL A 726 3.86 20.65 -7.59
CA VAL A 726 4.79 19.69 -6.95
C VAL A 726 5.88 20.35 -6.11
N ASN A 727 6.22 21.62 -6.38
CA ASN A 727 7.27 22.33 -5.64
C ASN A 727 6.77 23.03 -4.39
N THR A 728 5.47 23.34 -4.29
CA THR A 728 4.91 24.16 -3.19
C THR A 728 3.80 23.47 -2.41
N ASP A 729 3.18 22.44 -2.98
CA ASP A 729 2.04 21.73 -2.40
C ASP A 729 2.33 20.27 -2.03
N LEU A 730 3.51 19.75 -2.37
CA LEU A 730 3.97 18.45 -1.90
C LEU A 730 5.06 18.62 -0.85
N GLN A 731 4.90 17.91 0.25
CA GLN A 731 5.85 17.84 1.35
C GLN A 731 6.36 16.41 1.48
N PHE A 732 7.65 16.28 1.74
CA PHE A 732 8.37 15.01 1.83
C PHE A 732 8.99 14.89 3.21
N GLN A 733 8.79 13.73 3.82
CA GLN A 733 9.39 13.42 5.10
C GLN A 733 10.05 12.04 5.04
N TYR A 734 11.36 12.02 5.25
CA TYR A 734 12.11 10.78 5.41
C TYR A 734 12.27 10.49 6.90
N LEU A 735 11.72 9.34 7.29
CA LEU A 735 11.62 8.91 8.68
C LEU A 735 11.04 10.02 9.60
N GLY A 736 11.47 10.10 10.86
CA GLY A 736 11.09 11.18 11.79
C GLY A 736 11.79 12.52 11.54
N GLY A 737 12.50 12.68 10.41
CA GLY A 737 13.26 13.89 10.07
C GLY A 737 12.39 15.08 9.67
N ASP A 738 13.05 16.18 9.26
CA ASP A 738 12.36 17.40 8.83
C ASP A 738 11.42 17.16 7.65
N VAL A 739 10.32 17.89 7.63
CA VAL A 739 9.44 17.99 6.46
C VAL A 739 10.02 19.01 5.49
N VAL A 740 10.27 18.59 4.25
CA VAL A 740 10.90 19.43 3.22
C VAL A 740 10.10 19.42 1.91
N LEU A 741 10.37 20.38 1.03
CA LEU A 741 9.77 20.45 -0.31
C LEU A 741 10.57 19.61 -1.33
N LEU A 742 10.00 19.37 -2.51
CA LEU A 742 10.56 18.49 -3.55
C LEU A 742 12.05 18.76 -3.85
N ASN A 743 12.44 20.02 -4.08
CA ASN A 743 13.82 20.37 -4.42
C ASN A 743 14.82 20.00 -3.32
N GLU A 744 14.43 20.14 -2.06
CA GLU A 744 15.26 19.77 -0.93
C GLU A 744 15.25 18.25 -0.71
N ALA A 745 14.12 17.56 -0.92
CA ALA A 745 14.09 16.11 -0.91
C ALA A 745 15.04 15.51 -1.98
N ILE A 746 15.12 16.14 -3.15
CA ILE A 746 16.06 15.78 -4.22
C ILE A 746 17.51 16.06 -3.79
N SER A 747 17.79 17.23 -3.19
CA SER A 747 19.15 17.58 -2.76
C SER A 747 19.66 16.70 -1.61
N ARG A 748 18.76 16.26 -0.72
CA ARG A 748 19.02 15.30 0.36
C ARG A 748 19.11 13.85 -0.14
N GLY A 749 18.83 13.58 -1.42
CA GLY A 749 18.89 12.24 -2.01
C GLY A 749 17.74 11.31 -1.60
N TRP A 750 16.62 11.85 -1.12
CA TRP A 750 15.44 11.06 -0.74
C TRP A 750 14.62 10.64 -1.96
N VAL A 751 14.57 11.52 -2.96
CA VAL A 751 13.77 11.40 -4.19
C VAL A 751 14.68 11.72 -5.38
N ALA A 752 14.53 11.02 -6.51
CA ALA A 752 15.21 11.39 -7.74
C ALA A 752 14.50 12.56 -8.44
N ALA A 753 15.23 13.31 -9.27
CA ALA A 753 14.64 14.29 -10.16
C ALA A 753 13.61 13.63 -11.10
N GLY A 754 12.55 14.37 -11.40
CA GLY A 754 11.48 13.93 -12.30
C GLY A 754 10.19 13.57 -11.57
N VAL A 755 9.08 14.15 -12.03
CA VAL A 755 7.73 13.65 -11.77
C VAL A 755 7.10 13.36 -13.12
N ILE A 756 6.75 12.11 -13.40
CA ILE A 756 6.55 11.67 -14.78
C ILE A 756 5.08 11.28 -15.01
N GLY A 757 4.43 11.98 -15.93
CA GLY A 757 3.10 11.63 -16.45
C GLY A 757 3.19 10.64 -17.63
N TYR A 758 2.05 10.09 -18.03
CA TYR A 758 1.95 9.26 -19.23
C TYR A 758 0.73 9.65 -20.07
N THR A 759 0.90 9.74 -21.39
CA THR A 759 -0.23 9.69 -22.34
C THR A 759 -0.02 8.60 -23.40
N PRO A 760 -1.10 8.02 -23.95
CA PRO A 760 -0.97 7.13 -25.10
C PRO A 760 -0.26 7.78 -26.29
N ARG A 761 -0.34 9.11 -26.44
CA ARG A 761 0.16 9.87 -27.60
C ARG A 761 1.66 10.21 -27.50
N THR A 762 2.08 10.60 -26.30
CA THR A 762 3.40 11.21 -26.03
C THR A 762 4.29 10.33 -25.16
N GLY A 763 3.80 9.17 -24.70
CA GLY A 763 4.53 8.27 -23.81
C GLY A 763 4.77 8.90 -22.44
N TYR A 764 5.92 8.59 -21.86
CA TYR A 764 6.36 9.17 -20.58
C TYR A 764 6.85 10.61 -20.76
N GLN A 765 6.38 11.50 -19.87
CA GLN A 765 6.69 12.94 -19.91
C GLN A 765 7.06 13.45 -18.52
N ASP A 766 8.24 14.01 -18.36
CA ASP A 766 8.67 14.65 -17.11
C ASP A 766 8.08 16.06 -16.99
N ILE A 767 7.17 16.25 -16.03
CA ILE A 767 6.49 17.54 -15.79
C ILE A 767 7.36 18.54 -15.04
N THR A 768 8.47 18.10 -14.44
CA THR A 768 9.44 18.96 -13.74
C THR A 768 10.56 19.45 -14.65
N GLY A 769 10.68 18.85 -15.83
CA GLY A 769 11.60 19.26 -16.89
C GLY A 769 11.07 20.45 -17.71
N ASN A 770 11.85 20.85 -18.72
CA ASN A 770 11.49 21.95 -19.64
C ASN A 770 10.46 21.52 -20.71
N GLY A 771 9.63 20.51 -20.43
CA GLY A 771 8.72 19.89 -21.37
C GLY A 771 7.57 20.82 -21.80
N LEU A 772 7.36 20.91 -23.12
CA LEU A 772 6.36 21.73 -23.82
C LEU A 772 5.03 20.99 -24.07
N ASP A 773 4.76 19.86 -23.40
CA ASP A 773 3.55 19.08 -23.65
C ASP A 773 2.32 19.85 -23.11
N PRO A 774 1.39 20.32 -23.97
CA PRO A 774 0.20 21.03 -23.50
C PRO A 774 -0.73 20.15 -22.66
N VAL A 775 -0.55 18.82 -22.68
CA VAL A 775 -1.33 17.86 -21.88
C VAL A 775 -0.84 17.78 -20.44
N PHE A 776 0.41 18.14 -20.13
CA PHE A 776 0.95 18.14 -18.78
C PHE A 776 1.56 19.50 -18.44
N PRO A 777 0.82 20.38 -17.73
CA PRO A 777 1.35 21.66 -17.30
C PRO A 777 2.57 21.47 -16.39
N ALA A 778 3.58 22.33 -16.58
CA ALA A 778 4.83 22.25 -15.83
C ALA A 778 4.59 22.28 -14.31
N ASN A 779 5.28 21.41 -13.59
CA ASN A 779 5.23 21.25 -12.14
C ASN A 779 3.83 21.02 -11.55
N THR A 780 2.87 20.51 -12.33
CA THR A 780 1.47 20.45 -11.94
C THR A 780 0.93 19.02 -11.94
N LEU A 781 0.45 18.56 -10.78
CA LEU A 781 -0.40 17.37 -10.67
C LEU A 781 -1.84 17.77 -10.94
N GLU A 782 -2.38 17.40 -12.10
CA GLU A 782 -3.77 17.63 -12.45
C GLU A 782 -4.68 16.55 -11.85
N ALA A 783 -5.91 16.94 -11.51
CA ALA A 783 -6.94 16.00 -11.09
C ALA A 783 -7.21 14.95 -12.18
N TRP A 784 -7.60 13.74 -11.75
CA TRP A 784 -7.93 12.59 -12.61
C TRP A 784 -6.76 11.94 -13.34
N LYS A 785 -5.55 12.53 -13.29
CA LYS A 785 -4.33 11.98 -13.88
C LYS A 785 -3.44 11.34 -12.82
N GLY A 786 -2.64 10.37 -13.24
CA GLY A 786 -1.60 9.74 -12.41
C GLY A 786 -0.19 10.09 -12.86
N TYR A 787 0.74 10.06 -11.91
CA TYR A 787 2.14 10.42 -12.10
C TYR A 787 3.07 9.44 -11.38
N TRP A 788 4.32 9.36 -11.82
CA TRP A 788 5.37 8.60 -11.17
C TRP A 788 6.28 9.47 -10.34
N LEU A 789 6.72 8.92 -9.21
CA LEU A 789 7.75 9.46 -8.34
C LEU A 789 8.77 8.35 -8.04
N ARG A 790 10.06 8.65 -8.11
CA ARG A 790 11.12 7.70 -7.75
C ARG A 790 11.76 8.05 -6.42
N VAL A 791 11.61 7.18 -5.44
CA VAL A 791 12.17 7.29 -4.10
C VAL A 791 13.48 6.51 -4.03
N LEU A 792 14.48 7.04 -3.34
CA LEU A 792 15.85 6.50 -3.31
C LEU A 792 16.27 5.95 -1.96
N VAL A 793 15.49 6.23 -0.92
CA VAL A 793 15.68 5.70 0.44
C VAL A 793 14.98 4.36 0.59
N THR A 794 15.67 3.39 1.21
CA THR A 794 15.24 1.99 1.32
C THR A 794 13.98 1.81 2.17
N GLU A 795 13.80 2.67 3.16
CA GLU A 795 12.66 2.66 4.08
C GLU A 795 11.40 3.30 3.47
N GLY A 796 11.52 3.92 2.29
CA GLY A 796 10.46 4.74 1.73
C GLY A 796 10.36 6.12 2.38
N LEU A 797 9.31 6.87 2.03
CA LEU A 797 9.04 8.19 2.63
C LEU A 797 7.55 8.52 2.65
N ASN A 798 7.19 9.51 3.46
CA ASN A 798 5.84 10.07 3.49
C ASN A 798 5.74 11.24 2.52
N VAL A 799 4.69 11.24 1.69
CA VAL A 799 4.34 12.37 0.83
C VAL A 799 3.02 12.95 1.31
N SER A 800 3.04 14.21 1.75
CA SER A 800 1.85 14.93 2.19
C SER A 800 1.44 15.96 1.14
N TYR A 801 0.20 15.85 0.66
CA TYR A 801 -0.45 16.77 -0.27
C TYR A 801 -1.14 17.88 0.52
N ALA A 802 -0.75 19.11 0.27
CA ALA A 802 -1.38 20.26 0.89
C ALA A 802 -2.79 20.48 0.34
N ASN A 803 -3.72 20.82 1.24
CA ASN A 803 -5.08 21.12 0.85
C ASN A 803 -5.15 22.42 0.02
N PRO A 804 -5.74 22.41 -1.18
CA PRO A 804 -5.81 23.57 -2.06
C PRO A 804 -6.81 24.66 -1.61
N ASN A 805 -7.55 24.47 -0.51
CA ASN A 805 -8.51 25.44 0.03
C ASN A 805 -7.84 26.78 0.45
N PRO A 806 -8.40 27.95 0.13
CA PRO A 806 -7.85 29.25 0.51
C PRO A 806 -7.58 29.45 2.02
N VAL A 807 -8.35 28.84 2.92
CA VAL A 807 -8.14 28.95 4.39
C VAL A 807 -6.81 28.33 4.82
N THR A 808 -6.45 27.16 4.28
CA THR A 808 -5.15 26.50 4.51
C THR A 808 -4.01 27.18 3.74
N ARG A 809 -4.27 27.74 2.54
CA ARG A 809 -3.27 28.54 1.80
C ARG A 809 -2.91 29.85 2.51
N ALA A 810 -3.83 30.49 3.22
CA ALA A 810 -3.55 31.70 4.00
C ALA A 810 -2.67 31.42 5.24
N ALA A 811 -2.81 30.24 5.86
CA ALA A 811 -1.95 29.80 6.96
C ALA A 811 -0.51 29.45 6.52
N LYS A 812 -0.31 28.98 5.27
CA LYS A 812 1.03 28.77 4.68
C LYS A 812 1.89 30.04 4.67
N SER A 813 1.27 31.22 4.59
CA SER A 813 1.98 32.51 4.62
C SER A 813 2.67 32.79 5.97
N ARG A 814 2.28 32.11 7.06
CA ARG A 814 2.81 32.33 8.41
C ARG A 814 3.85 31.31 8.87
N LEU A 815 4.00 30.15 8.21
CA LEU A 815 4.87 29.05 8.64
C LEU A 815 6.22 28.98 7.93
N THR A 816 6.41 29.72 6.84
CA THR A 816 7.72 29.80 6.18
C THR A 816 8.29 31.19 6.41
N ASN A 817 9.44 31.30 7.07
CA ASN A 817 10.44 32.26 6.61
C ASN A 817 10.71 31.86 5.16
N PRO A 818 10.19 32.58 4.15
CA PRO A 818 10.57 32.30 2.80
C PRO A 818 11.98 32.88 2.71
N THR A 819 13.02 32.09 3.03
CA THR A 819 14.21 32.21 2.21
C THR A 819 13.69 31.91 0.83
N LYS A 820 13.40 32.99 0.07
CA LYS A 820 13.05 32.93 -1.33
C LYS A 820 13.99 31.88 -1.91
N ALA A 821 13.45 30.72 -2.26
CA ALA A 821 14.18 29.76 -3.05
C ALA A 821 14.37 30.49 -4.37
N ALA A 822 15.49 31.20 -4.47
CA ALA A 822 15.95 31.73 -5.72
C ALA A 822 15.95 30.51 -6.63
N VAL A 823 15.12 30.56 -7.67
CA VAL A 823 15.35 29.75 -8.86
C VAL A 823 16.85 29.83 -9.09
N PRO A 824 17.59 28.71 -9.00
CA PRO A 824 19.03 28.77 -9.18
C PRO A 824 19.27 29.54 -10.49
N PRO A 825 20.07 30.61 -10.49
CA PRO A 825 20.41 31.26 -11.75
C PRO A 825 20.90 30.16 -12.69
N ILE A 826 20.40 30.15 -13.93
CA ILE A 826 20.85 29.22 -14.98
C ILE A 826 22.37 29.16 -14.86
N GLU A 827 22.90 28.00 -14.46
CA GLU A 827 24.34 27.87 -14.23
C GLU A 827 25.04 28.31 -15.50
N ALA A 828 26.00 29.22 -15.39
CA ALA A 828 26.75 29.71 -16.54
C ALA A 828 27.31 28.50 -17.30
N ASN A 829 27.11 28.45 -18.63
CA ASN A 829 27.48 27.34 -19.52
C ASN A 829 26.73 26.01 -19.32
N SER A 830 25.50 26.02 -18.78
CA SER A 830 24.59 24.87 -18.85
C SER A 830 23.64 24.95 -20.05
N TRP A 831 23.32 23.81 -20.65
CA TRP A 831 22.38 23.70 -21.77
C TRP A 831 21.61 22.37 -21.73
N ARG A 832 20.39 22.37 -22.27
CA ARG A 832 19.53 21.19 -22.43
C ARG A 832 18.90 21.19 -23.82
N LEU A 833 18.78 20.02 -24.42
CA LEU A 833 18.26 19.79 -25.76
C LEU A 833 17.26 18.63 -25.73
N ALA A 834 16.03 18.90 -26.15
CA ALA A 834 15.00 17.87 -26.26
C ALA A 834 15.12 17.14 -27.60
N LEU A 835 15.08 15.81 -27.56
CA LEU A 835 14.96 14.91 -28.68
C LEU A 835 13.52 14.42 -28.76
N THR A 836 12.85 14.66 -29.88
CA THR A 836 11.48 14.20 -30.11
C THR A 836 11.47 13.19 -31.24
N LEU A 837 11.17 11.94 -30.93
CA LEU A 837 10.90 10.91 -31.92
C LEU A 837 9.42 10.98 -32.30
N SER A 838 9.09 10.94 -33.59
CA SER A 838 7.70 10.93 -34.07
C SER A 838 7.51 9.97 -35.24
N ASP A 839 6.33 9.37 -35.32
CA ASP A 839 5.91 8.53 -36.45
C ASP A 839 4.96 9.26 -37.41
N GLU A 840 4.58 8.59 -38.51
CA GLU A 840 3.65 9.11 -39.51
C GLU A 840 2.22 9.32 -38.97
N SER A 841 1.84 8.65 -37.89
CA SER A 841 0.53 8.76 -37.25
C SER A 841 0.43 9.90 -36.22
N GLY A 842 1.54 10.62 -35.98
CA GLY A 842 1.61 11.73 -35.04
C GLY A 842 1.75 11.30 -33.57
N GLN A 843 2.13 10.04 -33.32
CA GLN A 843 2.64 9.59 -32.03
C GLN A 843 4.03 10.15 -31.82
N ASN A 844 4.39 10.48 -30.59
CA ASN A 844 5.73 10.96 -30.28
C ASN A 844 6.24 10.48 -28.91
N SER A 845 7.54 10.62 -28.71
CA SER A 845 8.23 10.39 -27.43
C SER A 845 9.35 11.42 -27.30
N VAL A 846 9.65 11.83 -26.07
CA VAL A 846 10.65 12.86 -25.79
C VAL A 846 11.69 12.38 -24.78
N ALA A 847 12.97 12.67 -25.06
CA ALA A 847 14.08 12.53 -24.12
C ALA A 847 14.95 13.79 -24.15
N THR A 848 15.63 14.12 -23.05
CA THR A 848 16.43 15.34 -22.93
C THR A 848 17.89 14.99 -22.67
N LEU A 849 18.81 15.52 -23.49
CA LEU A 849 20.23 15.53 -23.16
C LEU A 849 20.70 16.94 -22.81
N GLY A 850 21.85 17.06 -22.17
CA GLY A 850 22.43 18.37 -21.90
C GLY A 850 23.76 18.31 -21.18
N GLN A 851 24.35 19.48 -20.94
CA GLN A 851 25.50 19.60 -20.06
C GLN A 851 25.27 20.64 -18.96
N SER A 852 25.83 20.40 -17.78
CA SER A 852 25.87 21.35 -16.65
C SER A 852 27.22 21.23 -15.93
N ALA A 853 27.61 22.24 -15.16
CA ALA A 853 28.79 22.19 -14.31
C ALA A 853 28.73 21.04 -13.28
N LYS A 854 27.52 20.69 -12.82
CA LYS A 854 27.25 19.58 -11.90
C LYS A 854 26.96 18.25 -12.61
N GLY A 855 26.89 18.25 -13.94
CA GLY A 855 26.64 17.04 -14.72
C GLY A 855 27.70 15.96 -14.50
N SER A 856 27.33 14.71 -14.73
CA SER A 856 28.16 13.54 -14.42
C SER A 856 28.08 12.48 -15.51
N GLU A 857 29.12 11.67 -15.63
CA GLU A 857 29.12 10.46 -16.46
C GLU A 857 28.49 9.24 -15.74
N THR A 858 28.23 9.37 -14.43
CA THR A 858 27.54 8.39 -13.59
C THR A 858 26.15 8.89 -13.21
N PHE A 859 25.28 7.99 -12.77
CA PHE A 859 23.95 8.36 -12.29
C PHE A 859 24.02 9.42 -11.17
N THR A 860 23.36 10.55 -11.40
CA THR A 860 23.21 11.64 -10.42
C THR A 860 21.73 11.91 -10.22
N PRO A 861 21.14 11.50 -9.09
CA PRO A 861 19.72 11.63 -8.80
C PRO A 861 19.10 13.00 -9.05
N SER A 862 19.84 14.08 -8.80
CA SER A 862 19.34 15.44 -8.93
C SER A 862 19.35 16.00 -10.36
N LEU A 863 19.94 15.27 -11.32
CA LEU A 863 20.12 15.73 -12.70
C LEU A 863 19.57 14.74 -13.74
N HIS A 864 19.62 13.44 -13.44
CA HIS A 864 19.18 12.38 -14.35
C HIS A 864 17.79 11.93 -13.98
N VAL A 865 16.93 11.82 -14.99
CA VAL A 865 15.54 11.36 -14.82
C VAL A 865 15.43 9.97 -15.42
N ALA A 866 15.26 8.98 -14.55
CA ALA A 866 15.05 7.60 -14.97
C ALA A 866 13.68 7.45 -15.65
N GLU A 867 13.57 6.50 -16.58
CA GLU A 867 12.29 6.14 -17.20
C GLU A 867 11.48 5.23 -16.27
N PRO A 868 10.18 5.52 -16.03
CA PRO A 868 9.35 4.65 -15.21
C PRO A 868 9.17 3.25 -15.80
N PRO A 869 8.78 2.25 -14.98
CA PRO A 869 8.51 0.89 -15.44
C PRO A 869 7.44 0.90 -16.51
N ALA A 870 7.62 0.12 -17.57
CA ALA A 870 6.65 0.04 -18.67
C ALA A 870 5.41 -0.79 -18.28
N LEU A 871 4.20 -0.28 -18.57
CA LEU A 871 2.95 -1.02 -18.35
C LEU A 871 2.80 -2.22 -19.30
N THR A 872 3.14 -2.04 -20.58
CA THR A 872 2.90 -3.04 -21.63
C THR A 872 4.19 -3.73 -22.02
N ARG A 873 4.12 -5.06 -22.26
CA ARG A 873 5.19 -5.82 -22.92
C ARG A 873 5.28 -5.56 -24.44
N GLY A 874 4.34 -4.80 -25.00
CA GLY A 874 4.34 -4.40 -26.40
C GLY A 874 5.30 -3.25 -26.68
N ALA A 875 5.83 -3.18 -27.90
CA ALA A 875 6.61 -2.04 -28.35
C ALA A 875 5.72 -0.79 -28.37
N ASN A 876 6.07 0.24 -27.60
CA ASN A 876 5.53 1.58 -27.76
C ASN A 876 6.60 2.43 -28.43
N LEU A 877 6.21 3.54 -29.06
CA LEU A 877 7.17 4.51 -29.55
C LEU A 877 7.92 5.13 -28.36
N ARG A 878 9.25 5.00 -28.34
CA ARG A 878 10.08 5.52 -27.24
C ARG A 878 11.39 6.07 -27.78
N VAL A 879 11.93 7.08 -27.12
CA VAL A 879 13.31 7.52 -27.23
C VAL A 879 13.89 7.61 -25.83
N ARG A 880 15.03 6.97 -25.60
CA ARG A 880 15.61 6.78 -24.25
C ARG A 880 17.12 6.67 -24.28
N PHE A 881 17.75 6.95 -23.14
CA PHE A 881 19.17 6.72 -22.91
C PHE A 881 19.36 5.42 -22.11
N PRO A 882 19.82 4.32 -22.73
CA PRO A 882 20.09 3.08 -22.00
C PRO A 882 21.40 3.19 -21.20
N HIS A 883 21.32 2.94 -19.89
CA HIS A 883 22.47 2.85 -18.99
C HIS A 883 22.39 1.56 -18.16
N PRO A 884 22.88 0.42 -18.68
CA PRO A 884 22.93 -0.84 -17.93
C PRO A 884 23.91 -0.76 -16.74
N ASP A 885 24.81 0.22 -16.75
CA ASP A 885 25.85 0.49 -15.76
C ASP A 885 25.40 1.44 -14.63
N TRP A 886 24.21 2.05 -14.74
CA TRP A 886 23.70 3.00 -13.76
C TRP A 886 22.67 2.37 -12.83
N ASP A 887 22.89 2.45 -11.51
CA ASP A 887 21.89 2.20 -10.46
C ASP A 887 21.04 0.92 -10.66
N GLY A 888 21.70 -0.21 -10.87
CA GLY A 888 21.04 -1.51 -11.12
C GLY A 888 20.59 -1.76 -12.56
N GLY A 889 20.90 -0.83 -13.47
CA GLY A 889 20.59 -0.87 -14.89
C GLY A 889 19.21 -0.29 -15.20
N GLY A 890 19.11 0.48 -16.28
CA GLY A 890 17.82 1.00 -16.73
C GLY A 890 17.89 1.98 -17.89
N ASP A 891 16.72 2.52 -18.21
CA ASP A 891 16.53 3.55 -19.23
C ASP A 891 16.26 4.91 -18.60
N PHE A 892 16.65 5.98 -19.28
CA PHE A 892 16.56 7.35 -18.78
C PHE A 892 15.87 8.27 -19.80
N LEU A 893 15.02 9.15 -19.28
CA LEU A 893 14.38 10.24 -20.02
C LEU A 893 15.27 11.48 -20.09
N THR A 894 16.14 11.68 -19.10
CA THR A 894 17.06 12.82 -19.07
C THR A 894 18.48 12.40 -18.67
N ASP A 895 19.47 12.85 -19.44
CA ASP A 895 20.89 12.56 -19.24
C ASP A 895 21.74 13.85 -19.36
N ILE A 896 22.35 14.28 -18.25
CA ILE A 896 23.06 15.57 -18.13
C ILE A 896 24.53 15.35 -17.81
N ARG A 897 25.38 15.58 -18.80
CA ARG A 897 26.84 15.38 -18.71
C ARG A 897 27.57 16.62 -18.21
N LYS A 898 28.85 16.46 -17.88
CA LYS A 898 29.66 17.59 -17.42
C LYS A 898 29.92 18.58 -18.56
N THR A 899 29.84 19.88 -18.27
CA THR A 899 30.18 20.93 -19.26
C THR A 899 31.69 21.03 -19.49
N GLY A 900 32.09 21.54 -20.66
CA GLY A 900 33.49 21.81 -21.01
C GLY A 900 34.33 20.59 -21.37
N THR A 901 33.74 19.39 -21.43
CA THR A 901 34.38 18.14 -21.83
C THR A 901 33.69 17.54 -23.05
N ARG A 902 34.40 16.64 -23.76
CA ARG A 902 33.77 15.78 -24.77
C ARG A 902 32.81 14.84 -24.05
N SER A 903 31.55 14.81 -24.47
CA SER A 903 30.52 13.95 -23.88
C SER A 903 29.81 13.14 -24.97
N VAL A 904 29.39 11.93 -24.62
CA VAL A 904 28.75 10.99 -25.55
C VAL A 904 27.43 10.51 -24.94
N TRP A 905 26.35 10.55 -25.73
CA TRP A 905 25.06 9.97 -25.39
C TRP A 905 24.74 8.84 -26.37
N ASN A 906 24.47 7.65 -25.84
CA ASN A 906 23.89 6.57 -26.62
C ASN A 906 22.37 6.64 -26.47
N ILE A 907 21.65 6.52 -27.58
CA ILE A 907 20.20 6.69 -27.64
C ILE A 907 19.60 5.48 -28.35
N VAL A 908 18.50 4.98 -27.81
CA VAL A 908 17.69 3.95 -28.45
C VAL A 908 16.31 4.53 -28.75
N ALA A 909 15.87 4.36 -29.98
CA ALA A 909 14.53 4.64 -30.44
C ALA A 909 13.78 3.33 -30.67
N ASP A 910 12.73 3.07 -29.90
CA ASP A 910 11.87 1.90 -30.11
C ASP A 910 10.81 2.24 -31.17
N THR A 911 10.77 1.48 -32.27
CA THR A 911 9.91 1.71 -33.44
C THR A 911 8.86 0.59 -33.54
N PRO A 912 7.64 0.80 -33.00
CA PRO A 912 6.65 -0.27 -32.85
C PRO A 912 6.00 -0.71 -34.17
N ALA A 913 5.94 0.17 -35.15
CA ALA A 913 5.46 -0.15 -36.50
C ALA A 913 6.67 -0.39 -37.41
N SER A 914 6.62 -1.50 -38.15
CA SER A 914 7.66 -1.89 -39.10
C SER A 914 7.45 -1.26 -40.47
N ASP A 915 8.53 -0.97 -41.18
CA ASP A 915 8.52 -0.46 -42.57
C ASP A 915 7.79 0.89 -42.77
N ILE A 916 7.77 1.72 -41.73
CA ILE A 916 7.29 3.12 -41.80
C ILE A 916 8.41 4.12 -41.50
N THR A 917 8.19 5.38 -41.84
CA THR A 917 9.13 6.48 -41.59
C THR A 917 8.98 7.03 -40.18
N TYR A 918 10.12 7.28 -39.54
CA TYR A 918 10.22 7.98 -38.26
C TYR A 918 11.08 9.22 -38.42
N THR A 919 10.78 10.26 -37.64
CA THR A 919 11.57 11.49 -37.57
C THR A 919 12.07 11.70 -36.15
N LEU A 920 13.39 11.82 -35.98
CA LEU A 920 14.00 12.29 -34.75
C LEU A 920 14.32 13.78 -34.88
N LYS A 921 13.59 14.62 -34.16
CA LYS A 921 13.76 16.09 -34.16
C LYS A 921 14.51 16.56 -32.92
N TRP A 922 15.24 17.66 -33.06
CA TRP A 922 15.86 18.36 -31.94
C TRP A 922 15.65 19.87 -32.05
N GLY A 923 15.31 20.51 -30.94
CA GLY A 923 15.09 21.96 -30.84
C GLY A 923 15.96 22.59 -29.76
N GLY A 924 16.01 23.93 -29.70
CA GLY A 924 16.73 24.64 -28.63
C GLY A 924 18.25 24.75 -28.83
N LEU A 925 18.75 24.56 -30.06
CA LEU A 925 20.18 24.72 -30.39
C LEU A 925 20.74 26.12 -30.09
N SER A 926 19.89 27.14 -30.02
CA SER A 926 20.28 28.50 -29.62
C SER A 926 20.81 28.59 -28.18
N THR A 927 20.50 27.60 -27.34
CA THR A 927 20.97 27.52 -25.94
C THR A 927 22.36 26.91 -25.80
N LEU A 928 22.92 26.33 -26.87
CA LEU A 928 24.27 25.76 -26.85
C LEU A 928 25.34 26.84 -26.63
N PRO A 929 26.32 26.61 -25.74
CA PRO A 929 27.47 27.50 -25.60
C PRO A 929 28.18 27.73 -26.94
N ARG A 930 28.64 28.97 -27.16
CA ARG A 930 29.37 29.32 -28.38
C ARG A 930 30.61 28.45 -28.53
N GLY A 931 30.72 27.76 -29.66
CA GLY A 931 31.84 26.86 -29.96
C GLY A 931 31.57 25.37 -29.67
N ASN A 932 30.47 25.01 -29.04
CA ASN A 932 30.10 23.60 -28.91
C ASN A 932 29.57 23.05 -30.25
N ARG A 933 30.15 21.93 -30.69
CA ARG A 933 29.67 21.15 -31.84
C ARG A 933 28.94 19.91 -31.34
N LEU A 934 27.75 19.67 -31.89
CA LEU A 934 26.99 18.44 -31.70
C LEU A 934 26.95 17.65 -33.01
N THR A 935 27.30 16.37 -32.94
CA THR A 935 27.21 15.44 -34.06
C THR A 935 26.35 14.25 -33.64
N ILE A 936 25.36 13.91 -34.46
CA ILE A 936 24.55 12.70 -34.32
C ILE A 936 24.99 11.68 -35.37
N THR A 937 25.13 10.43 -34.95
CA THR A 937 25.43 9.28 -35.81
C THR A 937 24.34 8.23 -35.61
N ASP A 938 23.67 7.84 -36.70
CA ASP A 938 22.82 6.66 -36.75
C ASP A 938 23.71 5.43 -36.88
N LEU A 939 23.74 4.60 -35.84
CA LEU A 939 24.66 3.46 -35.74
C LEU A 939 24.21 2.27 -36.60
N ASP A 940 22.96 2.23 -37.04
CA ASP A 940 22.44 1.15 -37.87
C ASP A 940 22.64 1.45 -39.37
N SER A 941 22.72 2.73 -39.78
CA SER A 941 23.03 3.13 -41.16
C SER A 941 24.44 3.72 -41.36
N ASN A 942 25.17 3.98 -40.28
CA ASN A 942 26.44 4.73 -40.25
C ASN A 942 26.35 6.17 -40.82
N LEU A 943 25.15 6.75 -40.88
CA LEU A 943 24.96 8.14 -41.31
C LEU A 943 25.28 9.10 -40.15
N SER A 944 26.18 10.06 -40.40
CA SER A 944 26.57 11.09 -39.42
C SER A 944 26.20 12.50 -39.91
N GLN A 945 25.68 13.33 -39.01
CA GLN A 945 25.20 14.67 -39.31
C GLN A 945 25.56 15.65 -38.19
N VAL A 946 25.99 16.86 -38.55
CA VAL A 946 26.19 17.96 -37.59
C VAL A 946 24.83 18.55 -37.22
N MET A 947 24.46 18.47 -35.94
CA MET A 947 23.15 18.91 -35.45
C MET A 947 23.01 20.43 -35.49
N ASN A 948 24.10 21.20 -35.35
CA ASN A 948 24.07 22.67 -35.29
C ASN A 948 23.39 23.36 -36.49
N ASN A 949 23.37 22.72 -37.67
CA ASN A 949 22.84 23.29 -38.91
C ASN A 949 21.54 22.60 -39.38
N SER A 950 20.90 21.81 -38.52
CA SER A 950 19.70 21.02 -38.86
C SER A 950 18.79 20.88 -37.64
N SER A 951 17.52 20.53 -37.86
CA SER A 951 16.52 20.40 -36.79
C SER A 951 15.96 19.00 -36.63
N GLY A 952 16.47 18.03 -37.39
CA GLY A 952 16.07 16.63 -37.29
C GLY A 952 16.72 15.72 -38.33
N MET A 953 16.42 14.43 -38.19
CA MET A 953 16.83 13.33 -39.07
C MET A 953 15.64 12.40 -39.29
N THR A 954 15.39 12.02 -40.54
CA THR A 954 14.38 11.02 -40.93
C THR A 954 15.05 9.68 -41.22
N PHE A 955 14.40 8.59 -40.81
CA PHE A 955 14.84 7.23 -41.10
C PHE A 955 13.63 6.31 -41.27
N ARG A 956 13.79 5.23 -42.03
CA ARG A 956 12.75 4.20 -42.18
C ARG A 956 13.06 3.04 -41.25
N SER A 957 12.06 2.59 -40.49
CA SER A 957 12.18 1.44 -39.58
C SER A 957 12.44 0.15 -40.35
N SER A 958 13.12 -0.79 -39.71
CA SER A 958 13.37 -2.12 -40.28
C SER A 958 12.09 -2.94 -40.34
N ARG A 959 12.04 -3.91 -41.25
CA ARG A 959 10.98 -4.94 -41.28
C ARG A 959 11.07 -5.94 -40.13
N THR A 960 12.26 -6.11 -39.56
CA THR A 960 12.54 -7.16 -38.56
C THR A 960 13.03 -6.61 -37.22
N ALA A 961 13.70 -5.45 -37.22
CA ALA A 961 14.18 -4.81 -35.98
C ALA A 961 13.18 -3.76 -35.49
N THR A 962 12.85 -3.83 -34.20
CA THR A 962 11.92 -2.91 -33.53
C THR A 962 12.63 -1.74 -32.84
N THR A 963 13.92 -1.55 -33.09
CA THR A 963 14.76 -0.53 -32.44
C THR A 963 15.74 0.09 -33.44
N ARG A 964 16.03 1.38 -33.26
CA ARG A 964 17.06 2.15 -33.98
C ARG A 964 18.03 2.79 -32.98
N ARG A 965 19.33 2.74 -33.25
CA ARG A 965 20.39 3.19 -32.33
C ARG A 965 21.09 4.43 -32.87
N PHE A 966 21.26 5.42 -31.99
CA PHE A 966 21.97 6.67 -32.31
C PHE A 966 23.04 6.96 -31.27
N GLN A 967 24.06 7.69 -31.68
CA GLN A 967 25.05 8.29 -30.79
C GLN A 967 25.12 9.79 -31.03
N ILE A 968 25.04 10.59 -29.97
CA ILE A 968 25.31 12.02 -30.03
C ILE A 968 26.62 12.30 -29.32
N VAL A 969 27.49 13.08 -29.95
CA VAL A 969 28.75 13.52 -29.38
C VAL A 969 28.77 15.04 -29.29
N SER A 970 29.09 15.56 -28.11
CA SER A 970 29.40 16.98 -27.90
C SER A 970 30.90 17.18 -27.80
N GLU A 971 31.42 18.13 -28.56
CA GLU A 971 32.83 18.52 -28.54
C GLU A 971 32.93 20.03 -28.27
N PRO A 972 33.57 20.45 -27.15
CA PRO A 972 33.95 21.84 -26.96
C PRO A 972 34.99 22.21 -28.01
N ARG A 973 34.82 23.31 -28.77
CA ARG A 973 35.88 23.79 -29.66
C ARG A 973 37.13 24.16 -28.84
N ASN A 974 38.06 23.22 -28.74
CA ASN A 974 39.48 23.47 -28.49
C ASN A 974 40.31 23.26 -29.76
N ALA A 975 39.74 23.56 -30.93
CA ALA A 975 40.53 23.71 -32.15
C ALA A 975 41.04 25.15 -32.19
N SER A 976 42.33 25.35 -31.91
CA SER A 976 43.02 26.61 -32.21
C SER A 976 42.68 27.03 -33.63
N ARG A 977 42.19 28.27 -33.85
CA ARG A 977 41.88 28.80 -35.19
C ARG A 977 43.00 28.45 -36.18
N LEU A 978 42.67 28.07 -37.41
CA LEU A 978 43.66 27.82 -38.46
C LEU A 978 44.59 29.04 -38.59
N ARG A 979 45.90 28.82 -38.44
CA ARG A 979 46.95 29.82 -38.51
C ARG A 979 48.02 29.36 -39.48
N ILE A 980 48.52 30.33 -40.23
CA ILE A 980 49.75 30.21 -41.01
C ILE A 980 50.83 30.96 -40.22
N THR A 981 51.93 30.28 -39.90
CA THR A 981 53.08 30.85 -39.19
C THR A 981 54.37 30.59 -39.96
N ASN A 982 55.47 31.26 -39.57
CA ASN A 982 56.81 31.01 -40.13
C ASN A 982 56.88 31.07 -41.67
N ILE A 983 56.14 31.98 -42.29
CA ILE A 983 56.24 32.19 -43.74
C ILE A 983 57.64 32.73 -44.06
N ASN A 984 58.39 31.99 -44.87
CA ASN A 984 59.71 32.37 -45.32
C ASN A 984 59.90 32.07 -46.81
N ALA A 985 60.80 32.80 -47.44
CA ALA A 985 61.17 32.63 -48.83
C ALA A 985 62.68 32.52 -48.91
N ASN A 986 63.18 31.30 -49.06
CA ASN A 986 64.59 31.01 -49.13
C ASN A 986 65.06 31.06 -50.59
N VAL A 987 65.96 32.01 -50.86
CA VAL A 987 66.66 32.16 -52.14
C VAL A 987 68.01 31.45 -52.02
N PRO A 988 68.33 30.44 -52.85
CA PRO A 988 69.63 29.78 -52.82
C PRO A 988 70.72 30.77 -53.28
N ASN A 989 71.58 31.21 -52.34
CA ASN A 989 72.73 32.08 -52.65
C ASN A 989 73.91 31.25 -53.16
N LEU A 990 74.08 31.16 -54.48
CA LEU A 990 75.30 30.71 -55.13
C LEU A 990 76.01 31.94 -55.72
N PRO A 991 77.25 32.27 -55.31
CA PRO A 991 77.97 33.43 -55.83
C PRO A 991 78.10 33.36 -57.36
N GLY A 992 77.63 34.39 -58.07
CA GLY A 992 77.77 34.55 -59.52
C GLY A 992 76.70 33.88 -60.41
N ARG A 993 75.61 33.36 -59.84
CA ARG A 993 74.53 32.70 -60.62
C ARG A 993 73.17 33.37 -60.36
N ALA A 994 72.43 33.68 -61.43
CA ALA A 994 71.08 34.21 -61.32
C ALA A 994 70.16 33.25 -60.55
N VAL A 995 69.26 33.82 -59.72
CA VAL A 995 68.28 33.04 -58.95
C VAL A 995 67.40 32.22 -59.90
N SER A 996 67.47 30.90 -59.75
CA SER A 996 66.73 29.94 -60.60
C SER A 996 65.54 29.28 -59.89
N SER A 997 65.46 29.41 -58.56
CA SER A 997 64.33 28.90 -57.78
C SER A 997 64.23 29.60 -56.42
N VAL A 998 63.03 29.72 -55.87
CA VAL A 998 62.76 30.18 -54.50
C VAL A 998 61.94 29.13 -53.76
N THR A 999 62.39 28.71 -52.59
CA THR A 999 61.64 27.80 -51.73
C THR A 999 60.83 28.59 -50.71
N ILE A 1000 59.51 28.45 -50.76
CA ILE A 1000 58.55 29.13 -49.90
C ILE A 1000 58.14 28.15 -48.81
N GLY A 1001 58.61 28.37 -47.58
CA GLY A 1001 58.21 27.60 -46.41
C GLY A 1001 57.11 28.30 -45.62
N PHE A 1002 56.16 27.55 -45.09
CA PHE A 1002 55.15 28.04 -44.14
C PHE A 1002 54.68 26.89 -43.23
N GLU A 1003 54.18 27.21 -42.04
CA GLU A 1003 53.72 26.23 -41.07
C GLU A 1003 52.22 26.37 -40.82
N LEU A 1004 51.53 25.24 -40.70
CA LEU A 1004 50.10 25.16 -40.39
C LEU A 1004 49.89 24.47 -39.06
N ASN A 1005 48.95 24.97 -38.25
CA ASN A 1005 48.53 24.31 -37.01
C ASN A 1005 47.41 23.26 -37.21
N ALA A 1006 46.91 23.07 -38.43
CA ALA A 1006 45.91 22.07 -38.80
C ALA A 1006 46.00 21.72 -40.30
N VAL A 1007 45.44 20.56 -40.69
CA VAL A 1007 45.33 20.17 -42.10
C VAL A 1007 44.40 21.13 -42.85
N ALA A 1008 44.84 21.63 -44.02
CA ALA A 1008 44.08 22.61 -44.80
C ALA A 1008 44.42 22.53 -46.29
N GLU A 1009 43.49 22.92 -47.15
CA GLU A 1009 43.75 23.21 -48.57
C GLU A 1009 44.51 24.54 -48.66
N THR A 1010 45.64 24.57 -49.38
CA THR A 1010 46.50 25.76 -49.47
C THR A 1010 46.69 26.27 -50.88
N SER A 1011 46.95 27.56 -51.00
CA SER A 1011 47.33 28.20 -52.27
C SER A 1011 48.35 29.29 -51.98
N VAL A 1012 49.44 29.32 -52.75
CA VAL A 1012 50.47 30.36 -52.68
C VAL A 1012 50.40 31.22 -53.94
N VAL A 1013 50.26 32.53 -53.78
CA VAL A 1013 50.16 33.50 -54.88
C VAL A 1013 51.31 34.48 -54.79
N ILE A 1014 52.08 34.61 -55.86
CA ILE A 1014 53.16 35.58 -55.98
C ILE A 1014 52.64 36.79 -56.75
N ARG A 1015 52.87 37.99 -56.21
CA ARG A 1015 52.43 39.26 -56.81
C ARG A 1015 53.59 40.23 -56.97
N SER A 1016 53.50 41.11 -57.96
CA SER A 1016 54.34 42.31 -58.08
C SER A 1016 53.46 43.48 -58.47
N ASN A 1017 53.58 44.61 -57.77
CA ASN A 1017 52.75 45.82 -57.98
C ASN A 1017 51.24 45.52 -58.05
N GLY A 1018 50.75 44.63 -57.19
CA GLY A 1018 49.34 44.22 -57.11
C GLY A 1018 48.89 43.18 -58.16
N ARG A 1019 49.65 42.98 -59.24
CA ARG A 1019 49.34 41.97 -60.28
C ARG A 1019 49.83 40.59 -59.87
N ILE A 1020 49.04 39.56 -60.20
CA ILE A 1020 49.43 38.15 -59.99
C ILE A 1020 50.50 37.80 -61.02
N ILE A 1021 51.61 37.27 -60.53
CA ILE A 1021 52.75 36.81 -61.32
C ILE A 1021 52.70 35.29 -61.46
N ARG A 1022 52.36 34.58 -60.39
CA ARG A 1022 52.28 33.11 -60.38
C ARG A 1022 51.35 32.62 -59.27
N ARG A 1023 50.65 31.51 -59.51
CA ARG A 1023 49.95 30.71 -58.49
C ARG A 1023 50.64 29.35 -58.34
N LEU A 1024 50.86 28.93 -57.11
CA LEU A 1024 51.50 27.66 -56.76
C LEU A 1024 50.56 26.86 -55.86
N GLY A 1025 50.48 25.55 -56.14
CA GLY A 1025 49.76 24.62 -55.29
C GLY A 1025 48.25 24.85 -55.17
N GLY A 1026 47.61 25.56 -56.11
CA GLY A 1026 46.17 25.80 -56.10
C GLY A 1026 45.39 24.49 -55.89
N GLY A 1027 44.69 24.41 -54.76
CA GLY A 1027 43.86 23.27 -54.38
C GLY A 1027 44.58 22.06 -53.78
N ARG A 1028 45.85 22.19 -53.37
CA ARG A 1028 46.57 21.09 -52.71
C ARG A 1028 46.30 21.05 -51.21
N ALA A 1029 45.97 19.85 -50.72
CA ALA A 1029 45.94 19.56 -49.29
C ALA A 1029 47.36 19.64 -48.71
N ALA A 1030 47.50 20.44 -47.65
CA ALA A 1030 48.71 20.60 -46.85
C ALA A 1030 48.48 20.00 -45.46
N THR A 1031 49.53 19.41 -44.89
CA THR A 1031 49.46 18.74 -43.58
C THR A 1031 49.75 19.71 -42.44
N THR A 1032 49.45 19.32 -41.20
CA THR A 1032 49.85 20.09 -40.02
C THR A 1032 51.38 20.08 -39.88
N GLY A 1033 51.98 21.21 -39.49
CA GLY A 1033 53.42 21.41 -39.45
C GLY A 1033 53.95 22.14 -40.68
N ILE A 1034 55.23 21.94 -40.99
CA ILE A 1034 55.97 22.67 -42.03
C ILE A 1034 55.56 22.17 -43.42
N ASN A 1035 55.20 23.10 -44.30
CA ASN A 1035 54.88 22.88 -45.70
C ASN A 1035 55.80 23.75 -46.58
N GLN A 1036 56.14 23.25 -47.76
CA GLN A 1036 57.04 23.94 -48.68
C GLN A 1036 56.48 23.92 -50.12
N MET A 1037 56.67 25.03 -50.83
CA MET A 1037 56.42 25.13 -52.27
C MET A 1037 57.61 25.78 -52.96
N VAL A 1038 57.96 25.29 -54.15
CA VAL A 1038 59.07 25.85 -54.94
C VAL A 1038 58.51 26.69 -56.08
N TRP A 1039 59.01 27.91 -56.20
CA TRP A 1039 58.80 28.78 -57.34
C TRP A 1039 60.03 28.75 -58.25
N ASP A 1040 59.84 28.55 -59.55
CA ASP A 1040 60.88 28.55 -60.60
C ASP A 1040 61.27 29.95 -61.10
N VAL A 1041 60.83 31.00 -60.39
CA VAL A 1041 61.09 32.41 -60.75
C VAL A 1041 60.53 32.77 -62.14
N ARG A 1042 59.47 32.08 -62.56
CA ARG A 1042 58.76 32.35 -63.82
C ARG A 1042 57.33 32.80 -63.55
N ASP A 1043 56.80 33.61 -64.45
CA ASP A 1043 55.39 34.01 -64.45
C ASP A 1043 54.47 32.86 -64.93
N GLU A 1044 53.15 33.08 -64.96
CA GLU A 1044 52.18 32.09 -65.48
C GLU A 1044 52.40 31.70 -66.96
N ARG A 1045 53.14 32.50 -67.73
CA ARG A 1045 53.48 32.25 -69.14
C ARG A 1045 54.82 31.53 -69.31
N GLY A 1046 55.49 31.19 -68.20
CA GLY A 1046 56.78 30.51 -68.20
C GLY A 1046 57.98 31.43 -68.47
N VAL A 1047 57.80 32.75 -68.44
CA VAL A 1047 58.87 33.74 -68.65
C VAL A 1047 59.52 34.09 -67.33
N SER A 1048 60.86 34.11 -67.27
CA SER A 1048 61.58 34.50 -66.07
C SER A 1048 61.27 35.95 -65.67
N VAL A 1049 61.03 36.16 -64.38
CA VAL A 1049 60.64 37.47 -63.85
C VAL A 1049 61.87 38.34 -63.54
N PRO A 1050 61.78 39.68 -63.64
CA PRO A 1050 62.91 40.56 -63.37
C PRO A 1050 63.28 40.62 -61.87
N SER A 1051 64.48 41.09 -61.57
CA SER A 1051 64.86 41.47 -60.20
C SER A 1051 63.92 42.58 -59.69
N GLY A 1052 63.55 42.50 -58.41
CA GLY A 1052 62.58 43.42 -57.82
C GLY A 1052 61.86 42.83 -56.62
N THR A 1053 60.91 43.59 -56.08
CA THR A 1053 60.12 43.17 -54.92
C THR A 1053 58.84 42.44 -55.35
N TYR A 1054 58.61 41.30 -54.71
CA TYR A 1054 57.44 40.44 -54.87
C TYR A 1054 56.76 40.27 -53.51
N LEU A 1055 55.45 40.03 -53.53
CA LEU A 1055 54.68 39.63 -52.35
C LEU A 1055 54.26 38.18 -52.51
N ILE A 1056 54.55 37.38 -51.49
CA ILE A 1056 54.11 35.99 -51.39
C ILE A 1056 52.91 35.95 -50.48
N GLU A 1057 51.79 35.48 -51.00
CA GLU A 1057 50.52 35.38 -50.30
C GLU A 1057 50.16 33.91 -50.14
N VAL A 1058 50.12 33.40 -48.91
CA VAL A 1058 49.69 32.03 -48.58
C VAL A 1058 48.27 32.10 -48.02
N THR A 1059 47.35 31.36 -48.63
CA THR A 1059 45.98 31.19 -48.14
C THR A 1059 45.76 29.73 -47.75
N ALA A 1060 45.15 29.49 -46.60
CA ALA A 1060 44.79 28.16 -46.12
C ALA A 1060 43.30 28.10 -45.78
N ARG A 1061 42.62 27.01 -46.20
CA ARG A 1061 41.21 26.76 -45.93
C ARG A 1061 41.01 25.35 -45.37
N SER A 1062 40.41 25.23 -44.20
CA SER A 1062 40.06 23.93 -43.62
C SER A 1062 38.82 23.33 -44.28
N SER A 1063 38.63 22.01 -44.15
CA SER A 1063 37.39 21.31 -44.52
C SER A 1063 36.17 21.82 -43.72
N GLU A 1064 36.41 22.47 -42.58
CA GLU A 1064 35.38 23.05 -41.70
C GLU A 1064 35.02 24.50 -42.06
N GLY A 1065 35.61 25.05 -43.12
CA GLY A 1065 35.29 26.38 -43.64
C GLY A 1065 36.11 27.55 -43.05
N ASP A 1066 36.94 27.31 -42.03
CA ASP A 1066 37.87 28.32 -41.52
C ASP A 1066 38.92 28.67 -42.61
N GLN A 1067 39.10 29.96 -42.90
CA GLN A 1067 40.04 30.48 -43.90
C GLN A 1067 40.99 31.50 -43.27
N THR A 1068 42.28 31.44 -43.60
CA THR A 1068 43.30 32.39 -43.15
C THR A 1068 44.28 32.74 -44.28
N ARG A 1069 44.92 33.91 -44.18
CA ARG A 1069 45.82 34.46 -45.19
C ARG A 1069 47.01 35.14 -44.53
N GLN A 1070 48.22 34.90 -45.05
CA GLN A 1070 49.45 35.57 -44.65
C GLN A 1070 50.23 36.06 -45.86
N VAL A 1071 50.94 37.17 -45.70
CA VAL A 1071 51.71 37.80 -46.78
C VAL A 1071 53.13 38.12 -46.30
N THR A 1072 54.14 37.83 -47.12
CA THR A 1072 55.53 38.20 -46.86
C THR A 1072 56.19 38.78 -48.11
N PRO A 1073 57.01 39.84 -47.98
CA PRO A 1073 57.79 40.37 -49.10
C PRO A 1073 58.98 39.45 -49.43
N LEU A 1074 59.32 39.40 -50.70
CA LEU A 1074 60.48 38.73 -51.25
C LEU A 1074 61.19 39.71 -52.18
N VAL A 1075 62.49 39.93 -51.99
CA VAL A 1075 63.30 40.71 -52.93
C VAL A 1075 64.15 39.75 -53.74
N LEU A 1076 64.00 39.81 -55.07
CA LEU A 1076 64.87 39.09 -55.99
C LEU A 1076 65.98 40.02 -56.46
N THR A 1077 67.21 39.72 -56.08
CA THR A 1077 68.43 40.33 -56.63
C THR A 1077 69.02 39.41 -57.69
N ARG A 1078 69.67 39.97 -58.70
CA ARG A 1078 70.32 39.19 -59.75
C ARG A 1078 71.74 38.81 -59.37
#